data_AF-A0A2S9YQS2-F1
#
_entry.id   AF-A0A2S9YQS2-F1
#
_cell.length_a   1.000
_cell.length_b   1.000
_cell.length_c   1.000
_cell.angle_alpha   90.00
_cell.angle_beta   90.00
_cell.angle_gamma   90.00
#
_symmetry.space_group_name_H-M   'P 1'
#
loop_
_entity.id
_entity.type
_entity.pdbx_description
1 polymer ?
#
loop_
_entity_poly.entity_id
_entity_poly.type
_entity_poly.pdbx_seq_one_letter_code
_entity_poly.pdbx_strand_id
1 'polypeptide(L)'
;MARAWLAPTLLFGPALAWSIAAAAGLAWTATDTAAWADLERHGDPVAGSASCRGCHPQQWQSWHDSWHRTMTQRPETGRVVAAERALVGPVGPVGPVGPAAGSGRQRQAGVLAPFAGEQLDYGGFRATMDRGDDGTPRVVVQRLDDAGDQVVGSPVLDVAVALTVGSHRYQQYVAQLGRAGGDDSELWRLPVAWHRAEQRWIHMNGAFVEPEGEVGSLPDYERHLSRWNDNCVFCHNTEPVPGRSDDWPGFRTRVGELGIACEACHGPASVHLERHLGNPLRRLLASADPGTDGSIANPSTLTPARESEVCGRCHGQRIAKDIAAVMRDGDGFIAGDELASVSRPIFADSTIAGAEGLEHGRPFAARFWPDGTPRLSAYEYQGLLLSPCWDPAGDDGLGCGHCHDMHGATPDGQPRAGRTGEGACVSCHSPDTLGGAQRSGGHGGHGQHVGAVDCLDCHMPRITYGLLEGMVTHRISSPDPAALLGRADQPDACTQCHVDRSRAWAAESMAALNLRSSPVDPSAAQAEERVASRVVLDLIGGDPIQRNLAAHALARPGATGSLEARMAWIAEGLEDEYPSVRWFAWRGLRSLVEQLDVEQVEQQDRRAALLDELQQFDYLGPIDARVEIITRVRALLGPGPLADHPELHEQLAADRWALAIWIGE
;
A
#
# COMPACT_ATOMS: atom_id res chain seq x y z
N MET A 1 38.46 -41.77 -59.20
CA MET A 1 37.48 -40.74 -58.81
C MET A 1 36.70 -41.07 -57.53
N ALA A 2 36.50 -42.34 -57.13
CA ALA A 2 35.74 -42.71 -55.93
C ALA A 2 36.38 -42.35 -54.56
N ARG A 3 37.69 -42.04 -54.50
CA ARG A 3 38.39 -41.69 -53.23
C ARG A 3 38.37 -40.20 -52.85
N ALA A 4 38.01 -39.30 -53.78
CA ALA A 4 38.04 -37.85 -53.54
C ALA A 4 36.86 -37.34 -52.69
N TRP A 5 35.76 -38.10 -52.67
CA TRP A 5 34.55 -37.75 -51.91
C TRP A 5 34.56 -38.28 -50.47
N LEU A 6 35.35 -39.33 -50.19
CA LEU A 6 35.42 -39.94 -48.86
C LEU A 6 35.96 -38.99 -47.78
N ALA A 7 36.96 -38.16 -48.09
CA ALA A 7 37.53 -37.23 -47.14
C ALA A 7 36.55 -36.11 -46.70
N PRO A 8 35.88 -35.37 -47.61
CA PRO A 8 34.88 -34.38 -47.20
C PRO A 8 33.62 -35.02 -46.57
N THR A 9 33.20 -36.21 -46.99
CA THR A 9 32.06 -36.90 -46.34
C THR A 9 32.39 -37.38 -44.93
N LEU A 10 33.63 -37.79 -44.65
CA LEU A 10 34.05 -38.14 -43.27
C LEU A 10 34.29 -36.90 -42.39
N LEU A 11 34.79 -35.80 -42.97
CA LEU A 11 35.00 -34.54 -42.23
C LEU A 11 33.69 -33.77 -41.95
N PHE A 12 32.79 -33.69 -42.94
CA PHE A 12 31.60 -32.84 -42.88
C PHE A 12 30.28 -33.62 -42.81
N GLY A 13 30.29 -34.93 -43.08
CA GLY A 13 29.08 -35.78 -43.01
C GLY A 13 28.45 -35.83 -41.62
N PRO A 14 29.21 -35.97 -40.51
CA PRO A 14 28.65 -35.87 -39.17
C PRO A 14 28.03 -34.50 -38.90
N ALA A 15 28.70 -33.41 -39.29
CA ALA A 15 28.18 -32.05 -39.12
C ALA A 15 26.87 -31.84 -39.91
N LEU A 16 26.83 -32.29 -41.18
CA LEU A 16 25.63 -32.23 -42.01
C LEU A 16 24.49 -33.07 -41.44
N ALA A 17 24.77 -34.28 -40.94
CA ALA A 17 23.77 -35.12 -40.30
C ALA A 17 23.20 -34.48 -39.04
N TRP A 18 24.04 -33.87 -38.20
CA TRP A 18 23.60 -33.10 -37.04
C TRP A 18 22.79 -31.86 -37.43
N SER A 19 23.17 -31.14 -38.49
CA SER A 19 22.40 -30.00 -39.00
C SER A 19 21.02 -30.40 -39.52
N ILE A 20 20.92 -31.52 -40.25
CA ILE A 20 19.64 -32.04 -40.75
C ILE A 20 18.77 -32.51 -39.57
N ALA A 21 19.34 -33.22 -38.60
CA ALA A 21 18.62 -33.66 -37.40
C ALA A 21 18.11 -32.47 -36.58
N ALA A 22 18.92 -31.42 -36.41
CA ALA A 22 18.53 -30.19 -35.72
C ALA A 22 17.41 -29.46 -36.49
N ALA A 23 17.52 -29.33 -37.82
CA ALA A 23 16.49 -28.72 -38.65
C ALA A 23 15.18 -29.50 -38.63
N ALA A 24 15.24 -30.84 -38.67
CA ALA A 24 14.07 -31.70 -38.55
C ALA A 24 13.42 -31.59 -37.16
N GLY A 25 14.21 -31.54 -36.09
CA GLY A 25 13.71 -31.34 -34.73
C GLY A 25 13.06 -29.96 -34.53
N LEU A 26 13.62 -28.91 -35.12
CA LEU A 26 13.05 -27.56 -35.10
C LEU A 26 11.72 -27.51 -35.86
N ALA A 27 11.70 -28.08 -37.07
CA ALA A 27 10.48 -28.17 -37.87
C ALA A 27 9.40 -28.96 -37.13
N TRP A 28 9.74 -30.13 -36.58
CA TRP A 28 8.81 -30.95 -35.81
C TRP A 28 8.24 -30.19 -34.61
N THR A 29 9.10 -29.58 -33.78
CA THR A 29 8.67 -28.81 -32.60
C THR A 29 7.80 -27.60 -32.98
N ALA A 30 8.14 -26.89 -34.06
CA ALA A 30 7.36 -25.75 -34.53
C ALA A 30 5.97 -26.16 -35.03
N THR A 31 5.84 -27.36 -35.59
CA THR A 31 4.57 -27.88 -36.12
C THR A 31 3.76 -28.70 -35.11
N ASP A 32 4.34 -29.04 -33.96
CA ASP A 32 3.66 -29.83 -32.92
C ASP A 32 2.70 -28.95 -32.11
N THR A 33 1.41 -29.00 -32.45
CA THR A 33 0.38 -28.23 -31.76
C THR A 33 0.25 -28.58 -30.28
N ALA A 34 0.54 -29.83 -29.88
CA ALA A 34 0.45 -30.24 -28.48
C ALA A 34 1.57 -29.62 -27.63
N ALA A 35 2.72 -29.32 -28.25
CA ALA A 35 3.78 -28.59 -27.58
C ALA A 35 3.30 -27.18 -27.17
N TRP A 36 2.53 -26.49 -28.02
CA TRP A 36 2.13 -25.09 -27.82
C TRP A 36 0.73 -24.86 -27.25
N ALA A 37 -0.11 -25.90 -27.20
CA ALA A 37 -1.50 -25.78 -26.74
C ALA A 37 -1.64 -25.23 -25.32
N ASP A 38 -2.73 -24.50 -25.09
CA ASP A 38 -3.23 -24.15 -23.77
C ASP A 38 -3.57 -25.42 -22.98
N LEU A 39 -3.24 -25.41 -21.70
CA LEU A 39 -3.52 -26.52 -20.79
C LEU A 39 -4.34 -26.06 -19.59
N GLU A 40 -5.08 -27.01 -19.04
CA GLU A 40 -5.67 -26.89 -17.71
C GLU A 40 -4.54 -26.87 -16.69
N ARG A 41 -4.49 -25.81 -15.87
CA ARG A 41 -3.43 -25.54 -14.88
C ARG A 41 -3.94 -25.63 -13.44
N HIS A 42 -5.25 -25.79 -13.25
CA HIS A 42 -5.84 -25.87 -11.92
C HIS A 42 -5.34 -27.11 -11.17
N GLY A 43 -4.86 -26.91 -9.94
CA GLY A 43 -4.37 -27.99 -9.08
C GLY A 43 -2.92 -28.40 -9.30
N ASP A 44 -2.22 -27.79 -10.27
CA ASP A 44 -0.80 -28.03 -10.47
C ASP A 44 0.05 -27.54 -9.29
N PRO A 45 1.15 -28.24 -8.95
CA PRO A 45 2.02 -27.82 -7.87
C PRO A 45 2.84 -26.58 -8.25
N VAL A 46 3.08 -25.73 -7.25
CA VAL A 46 4.02 -24.59 -7.32
C VAL A 46 5.45 -25.13 -7.40
N ALA A 47 6.20 -24.72 -8.42
CA ALA A 47 7.58 -25.15 -8.66
C ALA A 47 8.61 -24.32 -7.86
N GLY A 48 8.24 -23.12 -7.45
CA GLY A 48 9.06 -22.16 -6.71
C GLY A 48 9.93 -21.28 -7.60
N SER A 49 10.08 -20.01 -7.21
CA SER A 49 10.75 -18.96 -7.98
C SER A 49 12.23 -19.23 -8.26
N ALA A 50 12.88 -20.09 -7.48
CA ALA A 50 14.25 -20.53 -7.72
C ALA A 50 14.41 -21.26 -9.06
N SER A 51 13.37 -21.97 -9.51
CA SER A 51 13.35 -22.68 -10.80
C SER A 51 13.41 -21.73 -12.00
N CYS A 52 12.86 -20.51 -11.86
CA CYS A 52 12.81 -19.50 -12.90
C CYS A 52 14.18 -18.86 -13.20
N ARG A 53 15.07 -18.80 -12.20
CA ARG A 53 16.33 -18.02 -12.24
C ARG A 53 17.25 -18.41 -13.41
N GLY A 54 17.31 -19.69 -13.76
CA GLY A 54 18.20 -20.18 -14.81
C GLY A 54 17.82 -19.71 -16.22
N CYS A 55 16.53 -19.44 -16.45
CA CYS A 55 16.00 -18.99 -17.73
C CYS A 55 15.72 -17.49 -17.75
N HIS A 56 15.30 -16.91 -16.61
CA HIS A 56 14.89 -15.52 -16.45
C HIS A 56 15.73 -14.78 -15.40
N PRO A 57 17.06 -14.68 -15.56
CA PRO A 57 17.93 -14.13 -14.52
C PRO A 57 17.66 -12.64 -14.22
N GLN A 58 17.24 -11.86 -15.22
CA GLN A 58 16.97 -10.42 -15.05
C GLN A 58 15.67 -10.19 -14.28
N GLN A 59 14.59 -10.83 -14.70
CA GLN A 59 13.28 -10.77 -14.05
C GLN A 59 13.35 -11.32 -12.61
N TRP A 60 14.11 -12.40 -12.42
CA TRP A 60 14.35 -12.95 -11.10
C TRP A 60 15.09 -11.95 -10.21
N GLN A 61 16.12 -11.28 -10.72
CA GLN A 61 16.88 -10.29 -9.95
C GLN A 61 16.01 -9.07 -9.58
N SER A 62 15.27 -8.49 -10.53
CA SER A 62 14.42 -7.33 -10.26
C SER A 62 13.28 -7.67 -9.28
N TRP A 63 12.69 -8.87 -9.40
CA TRP A 63 11.73 -9.38 -8.43
C TRP A 63 12.38 -9.56 -7.05
N HIS A 64 13.59 -10.12 -6.99
CA HIS A 64 14.29 -10.36 -5.74
C HIS A 64 14.57 -9.08 -4.95
N ASP A 65 14.79 -7.96 -5.65
CA ASP A 65 15.03 -6.64 -5.07
C ASP A 65 13.73 -5.90 -4.67
N SER A 66 12.57 -6.44 -5.05
CA SER A 66 11.23 -5.87 -4.80
C SER A 66 10.67 -6.20 -3.41
N TRP A 67 9.69 -5.40 -2.98
CA TRP A 67 8.95 -5.66 -1.73
C TRP A 67 7.94 -6.81 -1.84
N HIS A 68 7.51 -7.17 -3.05
CA HIS A 68 6.65 -8.34 -3.27
C HIS A 68 7.34 -9.63 -2.78
N ARG A 69 8.62 -9.80 -3.12
CA ARG A 69 9.43 -10.94 -2.70
C ARG A 69 9.58 -11.03 -1.19
N THR A 70 9.65 -9.90 -0.49
CA THR A 70 9.87 -9.85 0.97
C THR A 70 8.59 -9.72 1.79
N MET A 71 7.42 -9.76 1.16
CA MET A 71 6.15 -9.48 1.84
C MET A 71 5.92 -10.37 3.05
N THR A 72 6.18 -11.68 2.92
CA THR A 72 6.23 -12.62 4.05
C THR A 72 7.59 -13.30 4.08
N GLN A 73 8.26 -13.32 5.23
CA GLN A 73 9.55 -14.00 5.42
C GLN A 73 9.57 -14.82 6.71
N ARG A 74 10.49 -15.77 6.79
CA ARG A 74 10.85 -16.42 8.06
C ARG A 74 11.94 -15.59 8.75
N PRO A 75 11.93 -15.51 10.09
CA PRO A 75 13.07 -14.99 10.83
C PRO A 75 14.33 -15.81 10.53
N GLU A 76 15.43 -15.14 10.20
CA GLU A 76 16.73 -15.80 10.14
C GLU A 76 17.26 -16.00 11.57
N THR A 77 17.81 -17.18 11.86
CA THR A 77 18.53 -17.47 13.11
C THR A 77 19.94 -16.89 13.03
N GLY A 78 20.06 -15.56 13.12
CA GLY A 78 21.34 -14.88 12.98
C GLY A 78 21.30 -13.38 13.28
N ARG A 79 22.49 -12.80 13.49
CA ARG A 79 22.68 -11.38 13.84
C ARG A 79 22.32 -10.49 12.64
N VAL A 80 21.26 -9.69 12.77
CA VAL A 80 20.79 -8.77 11.73
C VAL A 80 21.80 -7.65 11.51
N VAL A 81 22.14 -7.38 10.24
CA VAL A 81 22.82 -6.13 9.85
C VAL A 81 21.76 -5.05 9.80
N ALA A 82 21.97 -3.95 10.51
CA ALA A 82 21.00 -2.86 10.65
C ALA A 82 20.36 -2.49 9.30
N ALA A 83 19.03 -2.47 9.26
CA ALA A 83 18.29 -2.06 8.08
C ALA A 83 18.66 -0.61 7.72
N GLU A 84 18.96 -0.35 6.45
CA GLU A 84 19.10 1.02 5.96
C GLU A 84 17.82 1.80 6.29
N ARG A 85 17.98 3.02 6.82
CA ARG A 85 16.88 3.95 7.06
C ARG A 85 16.12 4.10 5.75
N ALA A 86 14.87 3.65 5.73
CA ALA A 86 14.00 3.91 4.58
C ALA A 86 13.87 5.42 4.48
N LEU A 87 14.43 6.00 3.41
CA LEU A 87 14.24 7.41 3.08
C LEU A 87 12.76 7.61 2.76
N VAL A 88 11.94 7.85 3.77
CA VAL A 88 10.83 8.78 3.59
C VAL A 88 11.54 10.14 3.56
N GLY A 89 12.03 10.50 2.37
CA GLY A 89 12.47 11.87 2.14
C GLY A 89 11.31 12.82 2.43
N PRO A 90 11.61 14.11 2.63
CA PRO A 90 10.56 15.11 2.57
C PRO A 90 9.80 14.85 1.27
N VAL A 91 8.47 14.86 1.34
CA VAL A 91 7.69 15.02 0.12
C VAL A 91 8.37 16.20 -0.58
N GLY A 92 8.72 16.04 -1.84
CA GLY A 92 9.38 17.05 -2.66
C GLY A 92 8.83 16.92 -4.06
N PRO A 93 8.93 17.96 -4.91
CA PRO A 93 8.46 17.85 -6.28
C PRO A 93 9.21 16.71 -6.96
N VAL A 94 8.49 15.85 -7.69
CA VAL A 94 9.08 14.76 -8.46
C VAL A 94 9.83 15.39 -9.65
N GLY A 95 11.07 15.80 -9.41
CA GLY A 95 12.03 16.14 -10.45
C GLY A 95 12.59 14.87 -11.12
N PRO A 96 13.18 14.98 -12.33
CA PRO A 96 13.61 13.83 -13.10
C PRO A 96 14.74 13.11 -12.36
N VAL A 97 14.47 11.87 -11.96
CA VAL A 97 15.46 10.97 -11.36
C VAL A 97 16.44 10.57 -12.46
N GLY A 98 17.65 11.15 -12.44
CA GLY A 98 18.78 10.64 -13.21
C GLY A 98 19.13 9.21 -12.78
N PRO A 99 19.81 8.41 -13.64
CA PRO A 99 20.00 7.00 -13.38
C PRO A 99 20.81 6.82 -12.09
N ALA A 100 20.17 6.24 -11.07
CA ALA A 100 20.86 5.81 -9.86
C ALA A 100 21.94 4.81 -10.27
N ALA A 101 23.20 5.17 -10.04
CA ALA A 101 24.32 4.25 -10.17
C ALA A 101 24.07 3.06 -9.23
N GLY A 102 24.14 1.84 -9.77
CA GLY A 102 23.80 0.61 -9.07
C GLY A 102 24.56 0.44 -7.77
N SER A 103 23.86 0.62 -6.65
CA SER A 103 24.14 -0.06 -5.40
C SER A 103 23.15 -1.21 -5.28
N GLY A 104 23.62 -2.44 -5.47
CA GLY A 104 22.81 -3.63 -5.18
C GLY A 104 22.37 -3.55 -3.71
N ARG A 105 21.05 -3.61 -3.46
CA ARG A 105 20.51 -3.73 -2.10
C ARG A 105 21.23 -4.90 -1.43
N GLN A 106 21.86 -4.66 -0.28
CA GLN A 106 22.31 -5.75 0.59
C GLN A 106 21.10 -6.66 0.91
N ARG A 107 21.33 -7.97 1.03
CA ARG A 107 20.27 -8.94 1.34
C ARG A 107 19.41 -8.42 2.49
N GLN A 108 18.13 -8.14 2.23
CA GLN A 108 17.21 -7.74 3.28
C GLN A 108 17.01 -8.93 4.22
N ALA A 109 17.39 -8.77 5.48
CA ALA A 109 17.16 -9.76 6.51
C ALA A 109 15.65 -10.02 6.66
N GLY A 110 15.27 -11.27 6.94
CA GLY A 110 13.86 -11.62 7.20
C GLY A 110 13.25 -10.82 8.36
N VAL A 111 14.07 -10.39 9.33
CA VAL A 111 13.67 -9.52 10.44
C VAL A 111 14.39 -8.18 10.32
N LEU A 112 13.64 -7.09 10.24
CA LEU A 112 14.16 -5.74 10.05
C LEU A 112 14.43 -4.99 11.36
N ALA A 113 13.71 -5.34 12.44
CA ALA A 113 13.95 -4.76 13.76
C ALA A 113 15.17 -5.40 14.46
N PRO A 114 15.80 -4.70 15.41
CA PRO A 114 16.93 -5.25 16.16
C PRO A 114 16.55 -6.45 17.03
N PHE A 115 15.48 -6.35 17.84
CA PHE A 115 15.16 -7.28 18.93
C PHE A 115 16.35 -7.42 19.89
N ALA A 116 16.71 -6.31 20.52
CA ALA A 116 17.83 -6.14 21.43
C ALA A 116 17.39 -5.79 22.86
N GLY A 117 16.13 -6.07 23.21
CA GLY A 117 15.53 -5.75 24.50
C GLY A 117 14.79 -4.40 24.52
N GLU A 118 14.42 -3.86 23.35
CA GLU A 118 13.65 -2.62 23.28
C GLU A 118 12.27 -2.80 23.93
N GLN A 119 11.78 -1.74 24.56
CA GLN A 119 10.48 -1.73 25.23
C GLN A 119 9.55 -0.72 24.56
N LEU A 120 8.26 -1.07 24.53
CA LEU A 120 7.17 -0.21 24.09
C LEU A 120 6.05 -0.27 25.13
N ASP A 121 5.80 0.86 25.79
CA ASP A 121 4.68 1.01 26.71
C ASP A 121 3.50 1.64 25.97
N TYR A 122 2.34 0.98 26.02
CA TYR A 122 1.12 1.45 25.39
C TYR A 122 -0.12 0.87 26.08
N GLY A 123 -1.12 1.71 26.35
CA GLY A 123 -2.42 1.27 26.88
C GLY A 123 -2.35 0.49 28.20
N GLY A 124 -1.36 0.76 29.06
CA GLY A 124 -1.16 0.05 30.33
C GLY A 124 -0.43 -1.30 30.20
N PHE A 125 0.26 -1.53 29.08
CA PHE A 125 1.07 -2.72 28.86
C PHE A 125 2.47 -2.35 28.36
N ARG A 126 3.46 -3.15 28.75
CA ARG A 126 4.83 -3.11 28.25
C ARG A 126 5.07 -4.30 27.33
N ALA A 127 5.33 -4.04 26.05
CA ALA A 127 5.90 -4.99 25.14
C ALA A 127 7.44 -4.91 25.20
N THR A 128 8.10 -6.05 25.36
CA THR A 128 9.57 -6.18 25.29
C THR A 128 9.93 -7.05 24.08
N MET A 129 10.78 -6.53 23.21
CA MET A 129 11.20 -7.17 21.96
C MET A 129 12.66 -7.57 22.10
N ASP A 130 12.91 -8.86 22.30
CA ASP A 130 14.24 -9.40 22.55
C ASP A 130 14.48 -10.67 21.73
N ARG A 131 15.63 -11.32 21.91
CA ARG A 131 15.92 -12.63 21.33
C ARG A 131 16.03 -13.69 22.42
N GLY A 132 15.52 -14.88 22.13
CA GLY A 132 15.78 -16.06 22.95
C GLY A 132 17.27 -16.47 22.89
N ASP A 133 17.65 -17.43 23.73
CA ASP A 133 19.02 -17.97 23.80
C ASP A 133 19.51 -18.53 22.45
N ASP A 134 18.58 -18.97 21.60
CA ASP A 134 18.82 -19.49 20.24
C ASP A 134 18.90 -18.39 19.17
N GLY A 135 18.74 -17.12 19.56
CA GLY A 135 18.71 -15.95 18.69
C GLY A 135 17.36 -15.66 18.03
N THR A 136 16.33 -16.48 18.32
CA THR A 136 14.98 -16.31 17.76
C THR A 136 14.33 -15.05 18.32
N PRO A 137 13.79 -14.14 17.48
CA PRO A 137 13.06 -12.97 17.95
C PRO A 137 11.86 -13.37 18.82
N ARG A 138 11.69 -12.70 19.95
CA ARG A 138 10.68 -12.97 20.97
C ARG A 138 9.99 -11.67 21.37
N VAL A 139 8.69 -11.74 21.59
CA VAL A 139 7.87 -10.64 22.09
C VAL A 139 7.23 -11.08 23.39
N VAL A 140 7.45 -10.30 24.45
CA VAL A 140 6.80 -10.48 25.75
C VAL A 140 5.93 -9.26 26.02
N VAL A 141 4.65 -9.45 26.31
CA VAL A 141 3.74 -8.36 26.71
C VAL A 141 3.30 -8.59 28.14
N GLN A 142 3.47 -7.56 28.97
CA GLN A 142 3.15 -7.60 30.38
C GLN A 142 2.29 -6.40 30.76
N ARG A 143 1.41 -6.60 31.75
CA ARG A 143 0.57 -5.53 32.29
C ARG A 143 1.41 -4.63 33.19
N LEU A 144 1.16 -3.33 33.11
CA LEU A 144 1.71 -2.33 34.02
C LEU A 144 0.72 -2.03 35.17
N ASP A 145 1.23 -1.56 36.30
CA ASP A 145 0.42 -1.02 37.38
C ASP A 145 -0.27 0.30 36.99
N ASP A 146 -1.13 0.83 37.87
CA ASP A 146 -1.87 2.07 37.62
C ASP A 146 -0.93 3.29 37.44
N ALA A 147 0.29 3.21 37.99
CA ALA A 147 1.32 4.22 37.81
C ALA A 147 2.03 4.11 36.44
N GLY A 148 1.92 2.97 35.75
CA GLY A 148 2.59 2.71 34.48
C GLY A 148 4.08 2.37 34.61
N ASP A 149 4.59 2.19 35.82
CA ASP A 149 6.04 2.09 36.08
C ASP A 149 6.49 0.65 36.32
N GLN A 150 5.61 -0.20 36.85
CA GLN A 150 5.97 -1.56 37.26
C GLN A 150 5.13 -2.61 36.55
N VAL A 151 5.80 -3.69 36.14
CA VAL A 151 5.13 -4.89 35.63
C VAL A 151 4.41 -5.61 36.77
N VAL A 152 3.16 -5.99 36.52
CA VAL A 152 2.31 -6.75 37.46
C VAL A 152 1.79 -8.04 36.84
N GLY A 153 1.78 -9.10 37.65
CA GLY A 153 1.26 -10.40 37.26
C GLY A 153 2.13 -11.15 36.24
N SER A 154 1.54 -12.18 35.63
CA SER A 154 2.19 -12.96 34.57
C SER A 154 2.06 -12.25 33.21
N PRO A 155 2.99 -12.50 32.26
CA PRO A 155 2.84 -12.01 30.89
C PRO A 155 1.49 -12.42 30.26
N VAL A 156 0.87 -11.49 29.53
CA VAL A 156 -0.33 -11.75 28.72
C VAL A 156 0.00 -12.32 27.35
N LEU A 157 1.24 -12.07 26.89
CA LEU A 157 1.83 -12.66 25.70
C LEU A 157 3.29 -12.99 25.99
N ASP A 158 3.74 -14.15 25.56
CA ASP A 158 5.15 -14.53 25.61
C ASP A 158 5.43 -15.53 24.48
N VAL A 159 5.95 -15.03 23.35
CA VAL A 159 5.98 -15.78 22.10
C VAL A 159 7.24 -15.56 21.28
N ALA A 160 7.68 -16.62 20.62
CA ALA A 160 8.66 -16.56 19.54
C ALA A 160 7.98 -16.13 18.23
N VAL A 161 8.63 -15.23 17.50
CA VAL A 161 8.21 -14.83 16.15
C VAL A 161 8.45 -16.01 15.20
N ALA A 162 7.40 -16.39 14.47
CA ALA A 162 7.43 -17.46 13.48
C ALA A 162 7.54 -16.94 12.05
N LEU A 163 6.91 -15.79 11.75
CA LEU A 163 6.94 -15.12 10.45
C LEU A 163 7.00 -13.61 10.64
N THR A 164 7.47 -12.93 9.60
CA THR A 164 7.32 -11.47 9.46
C THR A 164 6.46 -11.18 8.25
N VAL A 165 5.58 -10.18 8.33
CA VAL A 165 4.76 -9.70 7.23
C VAL A 165 4.97 -8.20 7.11
N GLY A 166 5.35 -7.65 5.96
CA GLY A 166 5.67 -6.22 5.92
C GLY A 166 5.82 -5.61 4.55
N SER A 167 5.61 -4.29 4.53
CA SER A 167 5.81 -3.45 3.36
C SER A 167 7.08 -2.62 3.51
N HIS A 168 7.31 -1.73 2.56
CA HIS A 168 8.38 -0.74 2.65
C HIS A 168 8.17 0.29 3.78
N ARG A 169 7.02 0.31 4.49
CA ARG A 169 6.71 1.28 5.56
C ARG A 169 6.90 0.72 6.97
N TYR A 170 6.35 -0.44 7.24
CA TYR A 170 6.49 -1.13 8.52
C TYR A 170 6.50 -2.66 8.34
N GLN A 171 7.07 -3.36 9.32
CA GLN A 171 7.08 -4.82 9.39
C GLN A 171 6.31 -5.29 10.64
N GLN A 172 5.34 -6.15 10.40
CA GLN A 172 4.52 -6.84 11.38
C GLN A 172 5.13 -8.20 11.70
N TYR A 173 4.81 -8.74 12.88
CA TYR A 173 5.33 -10.01 13.36
C TYR A 173 4.19 -10.97 13.62
N VAL A 174 4.41 -12.24 13.31
CA VAL A 174 3.42 -13.31 13.46
C VAL A 174 4.02 -14.39 14.32
N ALA A 175 3.27 -14.88 15.29
CA ALA A 175 3.67 -15.94 16.20
C ALA A 175 2.63 -17.05 16.26
N GLN A 176 3.04 -18.20 16.77
CA GLN A 176 2.16 -19.33 17.05
C GLN A 176 1.45 -19.10 18.39
N LEU A 177 0.12 -19.21 18.42
CA LEU A 177 -0.69 -18.97 19.61
C LEU A 177 -1.87 -19.94 19.69
N GLY A 178 -1.93 -20.76 20.74
CA GLY A 178 -3.12 -21.55 21.09
C GLY A 178 -4.16 -20.72 21.84
N ARG A 179 -4.94 -19.90 21.12
CA ARG A 179 -6.05 -19.09 21.69
C ARG A 179 -7.42 -19.56 21.16
N ALA A 180 -8.49 -19.17 21.85
CA ALA A 180 -9.89 -19.41 21.46
C ALA A 180 -10.29 -20.88 21.19
N GLY A 181 -9.63 -21.85 21.85
CA GLY A 181 -9.88 -23.29 21.63
C GLY A 181 -9.15 -23.86 20.41
N GLY A 182 -8.33 -23.07 19.72
CA GLY A 182 -7.32 -23.53 18.77
C GLY A 182 -6.15 -24.21 19.49
N ASP A 183 -5.46 -25.09 18.79
CA ASP A 183 -4.21 -25.68 19.24
C ASP A 183 -3.01 -24.83 18.78
N ASP A 184 -1.79 -25.34 18.97
CA ASP A 184 -0.60 -24.66 18.49
C ASP A 184 -0.54 -24.57 16.95
N SER A 185 -1.52 -25.00 16.14
CA SER A 185 -1.45 -24.84 14.68
C SER A 185 -1.77 -23.42 14.17
N GLU A 186 -2.33 -22.54 15.01
CA GLU A 186 -2.71 -21.19 14.59
C GLU A 186 -1.56 -20.18 14.68
N LEU A 187 -1.44 -19.37 13.64
CA LEU A 187 -0.52 -18.24 13.55
C LEU A 187 -1.30 -16.94 13.69
N TRP A 188 -0.75 -15.99 14.43
CA TRP A 188 -1.40 -14.74 14.78
C TRP A 188 -0.45 -13.57 14.61
N ARG A 189 -0.90 -12.54 13.89
CA ARG A 189 -0.26 -11.22 13.83
C ARG A 189 -0.28 -10.61 15.23
N LEU A 190 0.90 -10.21 15.72
CA LEU A 190 1.11 -9.56 17.00
C LEU A 190 0.66 -8.09 16.97
N PRO A 191 0.29 -7.50 18.12
CA PRO A 191 -0.21 -6.12 18.20
C PRO A 191 0.89 -5.05 18.09
N VAL A 192 2.12 -5.44 17.76
CA VAL A 192 3.28 -4.55 17.61
C VAL A 192 3.91 -4.68 16.22
N ALA A 193 4.44 -3.59 15.71
CA ALA A 193 5.17 -3.54 14.45
C ALA A 193 6.43 -2.67 14.54
N TRP A 194 7.35 -2.92 13.63
CA TRP A 194 8.55 -2.10 13.43
C TRP A 194 8.30 -1.06 12.36
N HIS A 195 8.31 0.22 12.75
CA HIS A 195 8.20 1.33 11.84
C HIS A 195 9.56 1.59 11.17
N ARG A 196 9.68 1.35 9.86
CA ARG A 196 10.98 1.37 9.17
C ARG A 196 11.57 2.77 9.01
N ALA A 197 10.76 3.79 8.75
CA ALA A 197 11.32 5.14 8.52
C ALA A 197 11.89 5.75 9.82
N GLU A 198 11.13 5.66 10.90
CA GLU A 198 11.53 6.15 12.23
C GLU A 198 12.36 5.17 13.05
N GLN A 199 12.56 3.93 12.59
CA GLN A 199 13.35 2.91 13.28
C GLN A 199 12.92 2.74 14.74
N ARG A 200 11.61 2.58 14.97
CA ARG A 200 11.02 2.39 16.30
C ARG A 200 9.90 1.38 16.29
N TRP A 201 9.62 0.84 17.46
CA TRP A 201 8.44 0.02 17.71
C TRP A 201 7.20 0.89 17.84
N ILE A 202 6.08 0.38 17.30
CA ILE A 202 4.77 1.00 17.35
C ILE A 202 3.71 -0.04 17.71
N HIS A 203 2.65 0.40 18.37
CA HIS A 203 1.44 -0.40 18.53
C HIS A 203 0.57 -0.30 17.28
N MET A 204 -0.11 -1.39 16.92
CA MET A 204 -0.87 -1.47 15.67
C MET A 204 -2.08 -0.53 15.63
N ASN A 205 -2.65 -0.12 16.77
CA ASN A 205 -3.74 0.87 16.81
C ASN A 205 -3.33 2.19 16.13
N GLY A 206 -2.06 2.58 16.25
CA GLY A 206 -1.54 3.77 15.56
C GLY A 206 -1.41 3.60 14.04
N ALA A 207 -1.29 2.36 13.54
CA ALA A 207 -1.19 2.07 12.12
C ALA A 207 -2.52 1.79 11.42
N PHE A 208 -3.57 1.45 12.18
CA PHE A 208 -4.88 1.03 11.67
C PHE A 208 -6.03 2.00 12.03
N VAL A 209 -5.69 3.22 12.46
CA VAL A 209 -6.67 4.30 12.72
C VAL A 209 -7.72 3.88 13.75
N GLU A 210 -7.25 3.31 14.86
CA GLU A 210 -8.09 3.08 16.04
C GLU A 210 -7.82 4.18 17.09
N PRO A 211 -8.84 4.59 17.85
CA PRO A 211 -8.63 5.54 18.94
C PRO A 211 -7.79 4.88 20.06
N GLU A 212 -7.24 5.70 20.95
CA GLU A 212 -6.77 5.17 22.23
C GLU A 212 -7.93 4.50 22.98
N GLY A 213 -7.70 3.26 23.42
CA GLY A 213 -8.66 2.52 24.23
C GLY A 213 -8.52 2.79 25.73
N GLU A 214 -9.28 2.06 26.54
CA GLU A 214 -9.19 2.17 28.00
C GLU A 214 -7.83 1.65 28.49
N VAL A 215 -7.16 2.43 29.35
CA VAL A 215 -5.86 2.05 29.92
C VAL A 215 -6.01 0.76 30.73
N GLY A 216 -5.18 -0.24 30.43
CA GLY A 216 -5.24 -1.57 31.05
C GLY A 216 -6.28 -2.51 30.43
N SER A 217 -7.09 -2.06 29.46
CA SER A 217 -8.00 -2.94 28.73
C SER A 217 -7.23 -3.86 27.79
N LEU A 218 -7.17 -5.16 28.13
CA LEU A 218 -6.54 -6.16 27.25
C LEU A 218 -7.25 -6.26 25.89
N PRO A 219 -8.59 -6.23 25.79
CA PRO A 219 -9.28 -6.20 24.51
C PRO A 219 -8.88 -5.02 23.62
N ASP A 220 -8.67 -3.83 24.19
CA ASP A 220 -8.25 -2.66 23.40
C ASP A 220 -6.79 -2.74 22.94
N TYR A 221 -5.92 -3.29 23.78
CA TYR A 221 -4.54 -3.57 23.42
C TYR A 221 -4.44 -4.65 22.32
N GLU A 222 -5.21 -5.73 22.45
CA GLU A 222 -5.18 -6.85 21.52
C GLU A 222 -6.13 -6.69 20.32
N ARG A 223 -6.72 -5.51 20.13
CA ARG A 223 -7.68 -5.23 19.05
C ARG A 223 -7.18 -5.62 17.67
N HIS A 224 -5.88 -5.46 17.43
CA HIS A 224 -5.22 -5.86 16.20
C HIS A 224 -4.37 -7.14 16.32
N LEU A 225 -4.63 -7.98 17.31
CA LEU A 225 -4.22 -9.38 17.26
C LEU A 225 -5.16 -10.11 16.28
N SER A 226 -4.64 -10.52 15.13
CA SER A 226 -5.44 -11.16 14.07
C SER A 226 -4.86 -12.50 13.65
N ARG A 227 -5.72 -13.48 13.36
CA ARG A 227 -5.30 -14.78 12.88
C ARG A 227 -4.78 -14.64 11.45
N TRP A 228 -3.57 -15.13 11.23
CA TRP A 228 -2.89 -15.06 9.94
C TRP A 228 -3.47 -16.07 8.94
N ASN A 229 -3.88 -17.25 9.41
CA ASN A 229 -4.25 -18.41 8.59
C ASN A 229 -5.45 -18.20 7.66
N ASP A 230 -6.39 -17.32 8.00
CA ASP A 230 -7.63 -17.08 7.25
C ASP A 230 -7.85 -15.62 6.86
N ASN A 231 -6.79 -14.82 6.96
CA ASN A 231 -6.84 -13.42 6.62
C ASN A 231 -5.55 -12.99 5.88
N CYS A 232 -4.43 -12.95 6.58
CA CYS A 232 -3.15 -12.50 5.99
C CYS A 232 -2.61 -13.46 4.91
N VAL A 233 -2.92 -14.75 5.01
CA VAL A 233 -2.31 -15.79 4.16
C VAL A 233 -2.59 -15.57 2.67
N PHE A 234 -3.78 -15.04 2.33
CA PHE A 234 -4.28 -14.95 0.95
C PHE A 234 -3.54 -13.93 0.10
N CYS A 235 -3.23 -12.76 0.67
CA CYS A 235 -2.68 -11.63 -0.08
C CYS A 235 -1.16 -11.47 0.07
N HIS A 236 -0.51 -12.25 0.94
CA HIS A 236 0.90 -12.08 1.26
C HIS A 236 1.76 -13.32 0.93
N ASN A 237 1.19 -14.33 0.27
CA ASN A 237 1.87 -15.58 -0.08
C ASN A 237 1.43 -16.09 -1.46
N THR A 238 2.16 -17.07 -1.98
CA THR A 238 1.92 -17.68 -3.29
C THR A 238 1.15 -18.98 -3.15
N GLU A 239 0.04 -19.10 -3.87
CA GLU A 239 -0.92 -20.23 -3.83
C GLU A 239 -1.19 -20.74 -2.40
N PRO A 240 -1.74 -19.87 -1.52
CA PRO A 240 -2.01 -20.23 -0.14
C PRO A 240 -3.22 -21.16 -0.02
N VAL A 241 -3.09 -22.15 0.87
CA VAL A 241 -4.19 -23.02 1.29
C VAL A 241 -4.30 -22.93 2.81
N PRO A 242 -5.36 -22.30 3.35
CA PRO A 242 -5.59 -22.23 4.79
C PRO A 242 -5.68 -23.61 5.44
N GLY A 243 -6.30 -24.57 4.75
CA GLY A 243 -6.33 -25.97 5.17
C GLY A 243 -7.23 -26.23 6.37
N ARG A 244 -8.37 -25.53 6.45
CA ARG A 244 -9.43 -25.82 7.44
C ARG A 244 -10.12 -27.14 7.08
N SER A 245 -10.58 -27.90 8.07
CA SER A 245 -11.28 -29.16 7.81
C SER A 245 -12.27 -29.49 8.93
N ASP A 246 -13.23 -30.37 8.65
CA ASP A 246 -14.28 -30.72 9.62
C ASP A 246 -13.77 -31.66 10.72
N ASP A 247 -12.66 -32.37 10.48
CA ASP A 247 -12.02 -33.31 11.41
C ASP A 247 -11.06 -32.65 12.40
N TRP A 248 -10.73 -31.37 12.21
CA TRP A 248 -9.71 -30.66 12.97
C TRP A 248 -10.09 -29.20 13.20
N PRO A 249 -10.09 -28.72 14.46
CA PRO A 249 -10.56 -27.36 14.77
C PRO A 249 -9.62 -26.24 14.29
N GLY A 250 -8.33 -26.54 14.12
CA GLY A 250 -7.30 -25.59 13.70
C GLY A 250 -7.09 -25.52 12.18
N PHE A 251 -5.88 -25.15 11.76
CA PHE A 251 -5.53 -24.98 10.35
C PHE A 251 -4.32 -25.82 9.97
N ARG A 252 -4.39 -26.49 8.83
CA ARG A 252 -3.24 -27.17 8.21
C ARG A 252 -2.67 -26.30 7.10
N THR A 253 -2.35 -25.04 7.44
CA THR A 253 -2.00 -24.02 6.44
C THR A 253 -0.71 -24.37 5.74
N ARG A 254 -0.75 -24.26 4.41
CA ARG A 254 0.38 -24.48 3.51
C ARG A 254 0.39 -23.38 2.46
N VAL A 255 1.58 -23.01 2.02
CA VAL A 255 1.79 -22.04 0.93
C VAL A 255 2.75 -22.67 -0.07
N GLY A 256 2.60 -22.35 -1.34
CA GLY A 256 3.55 -22.79 -2.37
C GLY A 256 4.92 -22.15 -2.17
N GLU A 257 4.93 -20.84 -1.92
CA GLU A 257 6.12 -20.05 -1.58
C GLU A 257 5.73 -18.86 -0.69
N LEU A 258 6.64 -18.45 0.21
CA LEU A 258 6.42 -17.27 1.06
C LEU A 258 6.65 -15.97 0.27
N GLY A 259 5.80 -14.98 0.54
CA GLY A 259 5.80 -13.72 -0.20
C GLY A 259 5.05 -13.84 -1.52
N ILE A 260 4.97 -12.72 -2.23
CA ILE A 260 4.41 -12.70 -3.58
C ILE A 260 5.52 -13.12 -4.54
N ALA A 261 5.49 -14.39 -4.92
CA ALA A 261 6.50 -15.05 -5.73
C ALA A 261 6.03 -15.18 -7.19
N CYS A 262 6.89 -15.71 -8.09
CA CYS A 262 6.63 -15.69 -9.53
C CYS A 262 5.25 -16.28 -9.89
N GLU A 263 4.90 -17.42 -9.31
CA GLU A 263 3.69 -18.17 -9.66
C GLU A 263 2.40 -17.51 -9.14
N ALA A 264 2.48 -16.49 -8.27
CA ALA A 264 1.30 -15.72 -7.86
C ALA A 264 0.75 -14.86 -9.01
N CYS A 265 1.64 -14.40 -9.90
CA CYS A 265 1.28 -13.58 -11.07
C CYS A 265 1.28 -14.36 -12.39
N HIS A 266 2.00 -15.48 -12.45
CA HIS A 266 2.15 -16.30 -13.64
C HIS A 266 1.33 -17.61 -13.61
N GLY A 267 0.79 -17.98 -12.45
CA GLY A 267 0.20 -19.29 -12.19
C GLY A 267 1.25 -20.39 -12.01
N PRO A 268 0.83 -21.63 -11.71
CA PRO A 268 1.73 -22.77 -11.53
C PRO A 268 2.59 -23.01 -12.77
N ALA A 269 3.90 -23.22 -12.56
CA ALA A 269 4.90 -23.30 -13.62
C ALA A 269 5.42 -24.72 -13.88
N SER A 270 4.96 -25.74 -13.15
CA SER A 270 5.45 -27.12 -13.27
C SER A 270 5.38 -27.66 -14.70
N VAL A 271 4.22 -27.52 -15.35
CA VAL A 271 4.01 -27.91 -16.75
C VAL A 271 4.88 -27.10 -17.72
N HIS A 272 5.03 -25.79 -17.47
CA HIS A 272 5.91 -24.93 -18.25
C HIS A 272 7.36 -25.40 -18.19
N LEU A 273 7.86 -25.71 -16.98
CA LEU A 273 9.21 -26.24 -16.79
C LEU A 273 9.39 -27.57 -17.51
N GLU A 274 8.43 -28.49 -17.38
CA GLU A 274 8.48 -29.79 -18.08
C GLU A 274 8.59 -29.64 -19.59
N ARG A 275 7.79 -28.74 -20.19
CA ARG A 275 7.83 -28.47 -21.63
C ARG A 275 9.17 -27.90 -22.11
N HIS A 276 9.75 -26.93 -21.38
CA HIS A 276 11.00 -26.28 -21.79
C HIS A 276 12.26 -27.08 -21.45
N LEU A 277 12.24 -27.86 -20.36
CA LEU A 277 13.35 -28.74 -20.00
C LEU A 277 13.36 -30.04 -20.83
N GLY A 278 12.18 -30.55 -21.20
CA GLY A 278 12.02 -31.74 -22.02
C GLY A 278 12.35 -31.52 -23.51
N ASN A 279 12.26 -30.28 -24.00
CA ASN A 279 12.55 -29.95 -25.40
C ASN A 279 13.37 -28.64 -25.54
N PRO A 280 14.70 -28.70 -25.68
CA PRO A 280 15.54 -27.50 -25.81
C PRO A 280 15.29 -26.71 -27.11
N LEU A 281 14.74 -27.34 -28.16
CA LEU A 281 14.38 -26.65 -29.41
C LEU A 281 13.13 -25.79 -29.21
N ARG A 282 12.21 -26.20 -28.33
CA ARG A 282 11.08 -25.37 -27.91
C ARG A 282 11.57 -24.07 -27.28
N ARG A 283 12.53 -24.15 -26.34
CA ARG A 283 13.10 -22.96 -25.68
C ARG A 283 13.68 -21.95 -26.68
N LEU A 284 14.34 -22.45 -27.73
CA LEU A 284 14.88 -21.59 -28.79
C LEU A 284 13.76 -20.88 -29.58
N LEU A 285 12.69 -21.62 -29.91
CA LEU A 285 11.57 -21.09 -30.68
C LEU A 285 10.64 -20.17 -29.87
N ALA A 286 10.38 -20.49 -28.61
CA ALA A 286 9.49 -19.73 -27.72
C ALA A 286 10.01 -18.31 -27.44
N SER A 287 11.33 -18.11 -27.53
CA SER A 287 11.95 -16.79 -27.38
C SER A 287 11.63 -15.84 -28.56
N ALA A 288 11.18 -16.38 -29.69
CA ALA A 288 10.89 -15.61 -30.90
C ALA A 288 9.47 -15.02 -30.92
N ASP A 289 8.54 -15.59 -30.15
CA ASP A 289 7.13 -15.14 -30.10
C ASP A 289 6.55 -15.24 -28.68
N PRO A 290 6.77 -14.20 -27.84
CA PRO A 290 6.26 -14.15 -26.46
C PRO A 290 4.73 -14.22 -26.42
N GLY A 291 4.16 -15.10 -25.59
CA GLY A 291 2.71 -15.25 -25.42
C GLY A 291 2.10 -16.46 -26.13
N THR A 292 2.90 -17.21 -26.88
CA THR A 292 2.48 -18.47 -27.54
C THR A 292 2.56 -19.71 -26.65
N ASP A 293 2.99 -19.55 -25.40
CA ASP A 293 3.14 -20.66 -24.45
C ASP A 293 1.95 -20.74 -23.49
N GLY A 294 0.93 -21.50 -23.89
CA GLY A 294 -0.27 -21.75 -23.09
C GLY A 294 -0.07 -22.54 -21.79
N SER A 295 1.17 -22.88 -21.41
CA SER A 295 1.45 -23.56 -20.13
C SER A 295 1.67 -22.62 -18.95
N ILE A 296 1.78 -21.31 -19.18
CA ILE A 296 1.97 -20.32 -18.12
C ILE A 296 1.36 -18.98 -18.54
N ALA A 297 0.83 -18.21 -17.60
CA ALA A 297 0.35 -16.88 -17.93
C ALA A 297 1.52 -15.92 -18.09
N ASN A 298 1.45 -15.04 -19.09
CA ASN A 298 2.32 -13.89 -19.20
C ASN A 298 1.46 -12.61 -19.12
N PRO A 299 1.46 -11.88 -17.98
CA PRO A 299 0.66 -10.66 -17.83
C PRO A 299 0.87 -9.62 -18.94
N SER A 300 2.05 -9.56 -19.57
CA SER A 300 2.32 -8.58 -20.64
C SER A 300 1.60 -8.87 -21.96
N THR A 301 1.02 -10.08 -22.11
CA THR A 301 0.29 -10.50 -23.32
C THR A 301 -1.20 -10.68 -23.07
N LEU A 302 -1.66 -10.45 -21.84
CA LEU A 302 -3.07 -10.45 -21.48
C LEU A 302 -3.73 -9.13 -21.89
N THR A 303 -5.05 -9.15 -22.09
CA THR A 303 -5.82 -7.92 -22.23
C THR A 303 -5.69 -7.08 -20.96
N PRO A 304 -5.83 -5.74 -21.03
CA PRO A 304 -5.70 -4.88 -19.84
C PRO A 304 -6.61 -5.29 -18.69
N ALA A 305 -7.82 -5.78 -19.01
CA ALA A 305 -8.75 -6.27 -18.02
C ALA A 305 -8.25 -7.54 -17.32
N ARG A 306 -7.79 -8.53 -18.10
CA ARG A 306 -7.29 -9.80 -17.55
C ARG A 306 -5.98 -9.66 -16.79
N GLU A 307 -5.11 -8.75 -17.24
CA GLU A 307 -3.88 -8.37 -16.52
C GLU A 307 -4.21 -7.73 -15.17
N SER A 308 -5.16 -6.80 -15.14
CA SER A 308 -5.57 -6.10 -13.91
C SER A 308 -6.21 -7.03 -12.88
N GLU A 309 -6.88 -8.10 -13.32
CA GLU A 309 -7.44 -9.14 -12.45
C GLU A 309 -6.37 -9.91 -11.65
N VAL A 310 -5.17 -10.10 -12.23
CA VAL A 310 -4.03 -10.70 -11.51
C VAL A 310 -3.63 -9.81 -10.33
N CYS A 311 -3.55 -8.50 -10.54
CA CYS A 311 -3.27 -7.52 -9.50
C CYS A 311 -4.43 -7.44 -8.49
N GLY A 312 -5.67 -7.46 -8.99
CA GLY A 312 -6.91 -7.37 -8.20
C GLY A 312 -7.15 -8.52 -7.24
N ARG A 313 -6.48 -9.68 -7.41
CA ARG A 313 -6.50 -10.79 -6.44
C ARG A 313 -6.05 -10.34 -5.04
N CYS A 314 -5.12 -9.39 -4.97
CA CYS A 314 -4.51 -8.89 -3.73
C CYS A 314 -4.73 -7.38 -3.51
N HIS A 315 -4.59 -6.57 -4.56
CA HIS A 315 -4.85 -5.12 -4.55
C HIS A 315 -6.33 -4.77 -4.79
N GLY A 316 -7.22 -5.69 -4.39
CA GLY A 316 -8.65 -5.52 -4.46
C GLY A 316 -9.37 -6.40 -3.43
N GLN A 317 -10.01 -5.77 -2.46
CA GLN A 317 -10.84 -6.50 -1.49
C GLN A 317 -12.01 -7.22 -2.18
N ARG A 318 -12.24 -8.48 -1.82
CA ARG A 318 -13.11 -9.39 -2.57
C ARG A 318 -13.92 -10.29 -1.66
N ILE A 319 -15.07 -10.72 -2.16
CA ILE A 319 -15.93 -11.75 -1.55
C ILE A 319 -15.79 -13.01 -2.41
N ALA A 320 -15.31 -14.08 -1.80
CA ALA A 320 -15.25 -15.39 -2.43
C ALA A 320 -16.67 -15.91 -2.74
N LYS A 321 -16.82 -16.63 -3.86
CA LYS A 321 -18.10 -17.28 -4.19
C LYS A 321 -18.45 -18.41 -3.23
N ASP A 322 -17.44 -19.17 -2.80
CA ASP A 322 -17.57 -20.26 -1.83
C ASP A 322 -16.49 -20.11 -0.74
N ILE A 323 -16.85 -19.42 0.35
CA ILE A 323 -15.94 -19.18 1.47
C ILE A 323 -15.46 -20.50 2.09
N ALA A 324 -16.33 -21.53 2.15
CA ALA A 324 -15.96 -22.81 2.74
C ALA A 324 -14.90 -23.53 1.87
N ALA A 325 -15.07 -23.53 0.55
CA ALA A 325 -14.05 -24.05 -0.36
C ALA A 325 -12.74 -23.27 -0.25
N VAL A 326 -12.79 -21.93 -0.20
CA VAL A 326 -11.57 -21.11 -0.05
C VAL A 326 -10.82 -21.40 1.25
N MET A 327 -11.54 -21.61 2.35
CA MET A 327 -10.91 -21.95 3.64
C MET A 327 -10.33 -23.38 3.68
N ARG A 328 -10.83 -24.29 2.85
CA ARG A 328 -10.26 -25.65 2.74
C ARG A 328 -9.07 -25.68 1.79
N ASP A 329 -9.24 -25.13 0.59
CA ASP A 329 -8.45 -25.46 -0.59
C ASP A 329 -7.68 -24.26 -1.18
N GLY A 330 -7.93 -23.03 -0.70
CA GLY A 330 -7.43 -21.80 -1.31
C GLY A 330 -8.43 -21.19 -2.31
N ASP A 331 -8.14 -19.99 -2.83
CA ASP A 331 -9.10 -19.27 -3.67
C ASP A 331 -9.31 -19.85 -5.07
N GLY A 332 -8.44 -20.76 -5.50
CA GLY A 332 -8.50 -21.43 -6.80
C GLY A 332 -8.25 -20.53 -8.00
N PHE A 333 -7.85 -19.27 -7.81
CA PHE A 333 -7.56 -18.36 -8.93
C PHE A 333 -6.20 -18.70 -9.54
N ILE A 334 -6.17 -18.99 -10.85
CA ILE A 334 -4.94 -19.08 -11.62
C ILE A 334 -4.81 -17.83 -12.50
N ALA A 335 -3.61 -17.23 -12.53
CA ALA A 335 -3.36 -16.07 -13.37
C ALA A 335 -3.71 -16.35 -14.84
N GLY A 336 -4.42 -15.44 -15.48
CA GLY A 336 -5.00 -15.62 -16.83
C GLY A 336 -6.48 -16.00 -16.81
N ASP A 337 -7.01 -16.50 -15.70
CA ASP A 337 -8.44 -16.78 -15.55
C ASP A 337 -9.24 -15.54 -15.16
N GLU A 338 -10.57 -15.62 -15.27
CA GLU A 338 -11.46 -14.54 -14.82
C GLU A 338 -11.45 -14.51 -13.31
N LEU A 339 -11.04 -13.39 -12.70
CA LEU A 339 -11.14 -13.26 -11.23
C LEU A 339 -12.59 -13.39 -10.75
N ALA A 340 -13.53 -12.95 -11.61
CA ALA A 340 -14.97 -13.11 -11.44
C ALA A 340 -15.43 -14.59 -11.36
N SER A 341 -14.60 -15.56 -11.78
CA SER A 341 -14.93 -16.98 -11.71
C SER A 341 -14.91 -17.51 -10.27
N VAL A 342 -14.06 -16.97 -9.39
CA VAL A 342 -13.88 -17.43 -7.99
C VAL A 342 -14.32 -16.41 -6.95
N SER A 343 -14.37 -15.12 -7.30
CA SER A 343 -14.70 -14.06 -6.35
C SER A 343 -15.34 -12.86 -7.04
N ARG A 344 -15.79 -11.88 -6.28
CA ARG A 344 -16.22 -10.57 -6.80
C ARG A 344 -15.64 -9.43 -5.95
N PRO A 345 -15.36 -8.26 -6.54
CA PRO A 345 -14.89 -7.10 -5.80
C PRO A 345 -15.94 -6.60 -4.78
N ILE A 346 -15.46 -6.04 -3.68
CA ILE A 346 -16.27 -5.32 -2.68
C ILE A 346 -16.42 -3.87 -3.11
N PHE A 347 -17.66 -3.37 -3.12
CA PHE A 347 -18.03 -1.96 -3.27
C PHE A 347 -18.86 -1.49 -2.08
N ALA A 348 -19.13 -0.18 -1.98
CA ALA A 348 -19.85 0.43 -0.86
C ALA A 348 -21.28 -0.13 -0.63
N ASP A 349 -21.90 -0.69 -1.66
CA ASP A 349 -23.23 -1.30 -1.65
C ASP A 349 -23.19 -2.84 -1.61
N SER A 350 -22.00 -3.44 -1.53
CA SER A 350 -21.86 -4.88 -1.42
C SER A 350 -22.46 -5.42 -0.13
N THR A 351 -23.08 -6.58 -0.21
CA THR A 351 -23.65 -7.31 0.92
C THR A 351 -23.00 -8.69 1.06
N ILE A 352 -23.11 -9.29 2.24
CA ILE A 352 -22.78 -10.69 2.51
C ILE A 352 -23.96 -11.33 3.25
N ALA A 353 -24.22 -12.61 2.98
CA ALA A 353 -25.29 -13.33 3.68
C ALA A 353 -24.99 -13.41 5.18
N GLY A 354 -25.98 -13.13 6.03
CA GLY A 354 -25.82 -13.07 7.48
C GLY A 354 -25.43 -11.69 8.04
N ALA A 355 -25.17 -10.69 7.19
CA ALA A 355 -24.89 -9.32 7.60
C ALA A 355 -26.13 -8.40 7.53
N GLU A 356 -27.33 -8.95 7.38
CA GLU A 356 -28.58 -8.18 7.25
C GLU A 356 -28.90 -7.33 8.49
N GLY A 357 -28.27 -7.65 9.64
CA GLY A 357 -28.38 -6.89 10.89
C GLY A 357 -27.25 -5.88 11.17
N LEU A 358 -26.21 -5.80 10.33
CA LEU A 358 -25.12 -4.82 10.46
C LEU A 358 -25.47 -3.54 9.70
N GLU A 359 -25.28 -2.38 10.35
CA GLU A 359 -25.46 -1.01 9.82
C GLU A 359 -26.26 -0.89 8.51
N HIS A 360 -27.60 -1.04 8.60
CA HIS A 360 -28.53 -0.82 7.49
C HIS A 360 -28.30 -1.69 6.24
N GLY A 361 -27.63 -2.85 6.38
CA GLY A 361 -27.38 -3.78 5.28
C GLY A 361 -26.22 -3.38 4.35
N ARG A 362 -25.36 -2.43 4.74
CA ARG A 362 -24.20 -1.97 3.95
C ARG A 362 -22.88 -2.05 4.73
N PRO A 363 -22.38 -3.25 5.05
CA PRO A 363 -21.24 -3.45 5.96
C PRO A 363 -19.90 -2.89 5.45
N PHE A 364 -19.80 -2.50 4.18
CA PHE A 364 -18.57 -1.99 3.58
C PHE A 364 -18.61 -0.48 3.27
N ALA A 365 -19.73 0.21 3.51
CA ALA A 365 -19.90 1.61 3.12
C ALA A 365 -18.80 2.53 3.69
N ALA A 366 -18.41 2.32 4.95
CA ALA A 366 -17.34 3.07 5.61
C ALA A 366 -15.94 2.89 5.00
N ARG A 367 -15.76 1.99 4.02
CA ARG A 367 -14.48 1.80 3.29
C ARG A 367 -14.37 2.68 2.05
N PHE A 368 -15.41 3.45 1.74
CA PHE A 368 -15.51 4.33 0.59
C PHE A 368 -15.93 5.73 1.02
N TRP A 369 -15.53 6.74 0.24
CA TRP A 369 -16.19 8.03 0.27
C TRP A 369 -17.63 7.90 -0.26
N PRO A 370 -18.54 8.84 0.06
CA PRO A 370 -19.95 8.70 -0.33
C PRO A 370 -20.19 8.71 -1.84
N ASP A 371 -19.24 9.18 -2.65
CA ASP A 371 -19.27 9.07 -4.11
C ASP A 371 -18.84 7.69 -4.65
N GLY A 372 -18.54 6.74 -3.77
CA GLY A 372 -18.07 5.38 -4.07
C GLY A 372 -16.56 5.26 -4.27
N THR A 373 -15.78 6.33 -4.17
CA THR A 373 -14.32 6.27 -4.28
C THR A 373 -13.72 5.53 -3.09
N PRO A 374 -12.83 4.54 -3.29
CA PRO A 374 -12.16 3.91 -2.17
C PRO A 374 -11.32 4.90 -1.36
N ARG A 375 -11.47 4.86 -0.04
CA ARG A 375 -10.71 5.72 0.88
C ARG A 375 -9.62 5.00 1.68
N LEU A 376 -9.45 3.70 1.42
CA LEU A 376 -8.45 2.82 2.04
C LEU A 376 -7.58 2.16 0.96
N SER A 377 -6.31 1.85 1.28
CA SER A 377 -5.45 1.03 0.43
C SER A 377 -5.95 -0.42 0.29
N ALA A 378 -5.40 -1.18 -0.66
CA ALA A 378 -5.87 -2.52 -1.06
C ALA A 378 -7.25 -2.52 -1.73
N TYR A 379 -7.63 -1.36 -2.29
CA TYR A 379 -8.79 -1.13 -3.13
C TYR A 379 -8.41 -0.49 -4.47
N GLU A 380 -7.14 -0.57 -4.86
CA GLU A 380 -6.65 0.06 -6.09
C GLU A 380 -7.34 -0.50 -7.33
N TYR A 381 -7.65 -1.81 -7.33
CA TYR A 381 -8.43 -2.45 -8.39
C TYR A 381 -9.83 -1.86 -8.50
N GLN A 382 -10.55 -1.66 -7.39
CA GLN A 382 -11.86 -1.00 -7.40
C GLN A 382 -11.77 0.44 -7.91
N GLY A 383 -10.72 1.17 -7.55
CA GLY A 383 -10.44 2.49 -8.10
C GLY A 383 -10.33 2.47 -9.63
N LEU A 384 -9.57 1.52 -10.17
CA LEU A 384 -9.46 1.31 -11.61
C LEU A 384 -10.83 1.00 -12.24
N LEU A 385 -11.59 0.05 -11.68
CA LEU A 385 -12.92 -0.33 -12.19
C LEU A 385 -13.93 0.84 -12.22
N LEU A 386 -13.78 1.82 -11.32
CA LEU A 386 -14.61 3.02 -11.25
C LEU A 386 -14.13 4.17 -12.15
N SER A 387 -12.98 4.01 -12.80
CA SER A 387 -12.40 5.03 -13.67
C SER A 387 -13.05 4.99 -15.05
N PRO A 388 -13.36 6.14 -15.68
CA PRO A 388 -13.86 6.16 -17.07
C PRO A 388 -12.88 5.59 -18.10
N CYS A 389 -11.59 5.49 -17.74
CA CYS A 389 -10.55 4.90 -18.57
C CYS A 389 -10.55 3.36 -18.57
N TRP A 390 -11.33 2.73 -17.68
CA TRP A 390 -11.48 1.28 -17.64
C TRP A 390 -12.48 0.81 -18.70
N ASP A 391 -12.11 -0.23 -19.43
CA ASP A 391 -13.00 -0.94 -20.34
C ASP A 391 -12.90 -2.45 -20.05
N PRO A 392 -13.93 -3.08 -19.46
CA PRO A 392 -13.91 -4.51 -19.17
C PRO A 392 -14.04 -5.38 -20.42
N ALA A 393 -14.45 -4.81 -21.57
CA ALA A 393 -14.75 -5.54 -22.79
C ALA A 393 -13.77 -5.26 -23.94
N GLY A 394 -12.91 -4.25 -23.82
CA GLY A 394 -12.02 -3.78 -24.88
C GLY A 394 -10.54 -3.97 -24.59
N ASP A 395 -9.77 -4.15 -25.66
CA ASP A 395 -8.30 -4.22 -25.61
C ASP A 395 -7.64 -2.83 -25.43
N ASP A 396 -8.43 -1.76 -25.58
CA ASP A 396 -7.98 -0.36 -25.51
C ASP A 396 -8.17 0.29 -24.12
N GLY A 397 -8.66 -0.49 -23.14
CA GLY A 397 -8.86 -0.02 -21.76
C GLY A 397 -7.56 0.17 -20.98
N LEU A 398 -7.59 1.02 -19.95
CA LEU A 398 -6.48 1.14 -19.01
C LEU A 398 -6.38 -0.11 -18.12
N GLY A 399 -5.16 -0.59 -17.91
CA GLY A 399 -4.82 -1.67 -16.97
C GLY A 399 -3.61 -1.33 -16.11
N CYS A 400 -3.39 -2.07 -15.04
CA CYS A 400 -2.31 -1.83 -14.07
C CYS A 400 -0.93 -1.75 -14.75
N GLY A 401 -0.67 -2.64 -15.72
CA GLY A 401 0.58 -2.74 -16.45
C GLY A 401 0.90 -1.52 -17.32
N HIS A 402 -0.05 -0.62 -17.59
CA HIS A 402 0.26 0.63 -18.29
C HIS A 402 1.09 1.59 -17.43
N CYS A 403 0.88 1.56 -16.11
CA CYS A 403 1.53 2.44 -15.14
C CYS A 403 2.60 1.74 -14.31
N HIS A 404 2.46 0.43 -14.09
CA HIS A 404 3.37 -0.37 -13.26
C HIS A 404 4.22 -1.34 -14.07
N ASP A 405 5.38 -1.71 -13.53
CA ASP A 405 6.29 -2.69 -14.10
C ASP A 405 6.89 -3.59 -13.01
N MET A 406 6.45 -4.83 -12.97
CA MET A 406 6.87 -5.81 -11.94
C MET A 406 8.31 -6.27 -12.12
N HIS A 407 8.90 -6.08 -13.30
CA HIS A 407 10.28 -6.41 -13.60
C HIS A 407 11.12 -5.19 -14.00
N GLY A 408 10.68 -4.01 -13.59
CA GLY A 408 11.39 -2.75 -13.79
C GLY A 408 12.50 -2.52 -12.76
N ALA A 409 13.16 -1.36 -12.87
CA ALA A 409 14.28 -0.97 -12.00
C ALA A 409 13.84 -0.41 -10.63
N THR A 410 12.58 0.01 -10.48
CA THR A 410 12.09 0.69 -9.28
C THR A 410 11.34 -0.30 -8.38
N PRO A 411 11.84 -0.65 -7.19
CA PRO A 411 11.16 -1.60 -6.30
C PRO A 411 10.01 -0.98 -5.48
N ASP A 412 10.05 0.34 -5.25
CA ASP A 412 9.10 1.05 -4.40
C ASP A 412 7.92 1.53 -5.26
N GLY A 413 6.71 1.00 -5.00
CA GLY A 413 5.50 1.26 -5.81
C GLY A 413 5.55 0.69 -7.24
N GLN A 414 6.71 0.22 -7.68
CA GLN A 414 6.98 -0.34 -9.01
C GLN A 414 6.37 0.45 -10.19
N PRO A 415 6.51 1.81 -10.22
CA PRO A 415 6.08 2.56 -11.39
C PRO A 415 6.95 2.18 -12.59
N ARG A 416 6.32 2.03 -13.75
CA ARG A 416 6.99 1.83 -15.02
C ARG A 416 7.85 3.05 -15.35
N ALA A 417 9.02 2.82 -15.95
CA ALA A 417 9.91 3.91 -16.35
C ALA A 417 9.19 4.92 -17.27
N GLY A 418 9.29 6.20 -16.92
CA GLY A 418 8.61 7.29 -17.65
C GLY A 418 7.11 7.39 -17.40
N ARG A 419 6.51 6.57 -16.52
CA ARG A 419 5.08 6.58 -16.18
C ARG A 419 4.79 7.17 -14.80
N THR A 420 5.58 8.17 -14.41
CA THR A 420 5.39 8.97 -13.20
C THR A 420 4.94 10.38 -13.57
N GLY A 421 4.16 11.02 -12.69
CA GLY A 421 3.59 12.34 -12.94
C GLY A 421 2.83 12.40 -14.26
N GLU A 422 3.05 13.45 -15.06
CA GLU A 422 2.40 13.60 -16.39
C GLU A 422 2.67 12.44 -17.35
N GLY A 423 3.84 11.80 -17.23
CA GLY A 423 4.25 10.67 -18.07
C GLY A 423 3.29 9.46 -18.01
N ALA A 424 2.54 9.33 -16.91
CA ALA A 424 1.50 8.31 -16.77
C ALA A 424 0.34 8.53 -17.77
N CYS A 425 0.02 9.78 -18.09
CA CYS A 425 -1.21 10.14 -18.80
C CYS A 425 -0.98 10.44 -20.30
N VAL A 426 0.17 11.02 -20.64
CA VAL A 426 0.39 11.65 -21.95
C VAL A 426 0.52 10.66 -23.12
N SER A 427 0.62 9.35 -22.88
CA SER A 427 0.55 8.37 -23.98
C SER A 427 -0.85 8.24 -24.58
N CYS A 428 -1.88 8.53 -23.80
CA CYS A 428 -3.28 8.44 -24.22
C CYS A 428 -3.92 9.83 -24.33
N HIS A 429 -3.46 10.79 -23.51
CA HIS A 429 -4.00 12.14 -23.47
C HIS A 429 -2.99 13.16 -24.02
N SER A 430 -3.21 13.64 -25.25
CA SER A 430 -2.34 14.68 -25.84
C SER A 430 -2.55 16.03 -25.15
N PRO A 431 -1.51 16.67 -24.58
CA PRO A 431 -1.61 17.99 -23.96
C PRO A 431 -2.21 19.05 -24.89
N ASP A 432 -1.94 18.97 -26.20
CA ASP A 432 -2.45 19.91 -27.21
C ASP A 432 -3.98 19.85 -27.38
N THR A 433 -4.58 18.73 -26.98
CA THR A 433 -6.03 18.49 -27.07
C THR A 433 -6.75 18.71 -25.73
N LEU A 434 -6.01 18.82 -24.63
CA LEU A 434 -6.55 19.08 -23.31
C LEU A 434 -6.70 20.59 -23.12
N GLY A 435 -7.94 21.07 -22.97
CA GLY A 435 -8.24 22.49 -22.84
C GLY A 435 -7.39 23.20 -21.78
N GLY A 436 -6.90 24.40 -22.10
CA GLY A 436 -6.17 25.27 -21.17
C GLY A 436 -4.67 24.99 -21.03
N ALA A 437 -4.14 23.90 -21.57
CA ALA A 437 -2.69 23.66 -21.61
C ALA A 437 -2.09 24.30 -22.87
N GLN A 438 -1.50 25.50 -22.77
CA GLN A 438 -0.61 26.00 -23.83
C GLN A 438 0.70 25.17 -23.93
N ARG A 439 0.97 24.34 -22.90
CA ARG A 439 2.08 23.39 -22.75
C ARG A 439 1.76 22.42 -21.60
N SER A 440 2.47 21.29 -21.50
CA SER A 440 2.44 20.40 -20.32
C SER A 440 2.75 21.20 -19.03
N GLY A 441 2.06 20.90 -17.94
CA GLY A 441 2.05 21.66 -16.69
C GLY A 441 1.28 22.99 -16.72
N GLY A 442 0.66 23.34 -17.86
CA GLY A 442 -0.12 24.57 -18.04
C GLY A 442 -1.60 24.45 -17.73
N HIS A 443 -2.12 23.23 -17.58
CA HIS A 443 -3.53 22.97 -17.34
C HIS A 443 -3.98 23.45 -15.94
N GLY A 444 -5.27 23.79 -15.82
CA GLY A 444 -5.88 24.10 -14.53
C GLY A 444 -5.38 25.38 -13.85
N GLY A 445 -4.73 26.29 -14.57
CA GLY A 445 -4.22 27.55 -14.01
C GLY A 445 -2.84 27.43 -13.33
N HIS A 446 -2.20 26.26 -13.36
CA HIS A 446 -0.90 26.00 -12.70
C HIS A 446 0.33 26.31 -13.58
N GLY A 447 0.17 26.98 -14.72
CA GLY A 447 1.24 27.19 -15.71
C GLY A 447 2.43 28.06 -15.28
N GLN A 448 2.35 28.72 -14.12
CA GLN A 448 3.47 29.42 -13.47
C GLN A 448 4.26 28.52 -12.50
N HIS A 449 3.72 27.33 -12.20
CA HIS A 449 4.27 26.33 -11.29
C HIS A 449 4.58 25.02 -12.04
N VAL A 450 5.06 25.12 -13.28
CA VAL A 450 5.37 23.96 -14.13
C VAL A 450 6.33 23.02 -13.40
N GLY A 451 5.94 21.75 -13.30
CA GLY A 451 6.70 20.71 -12.59
C GLY A 451 6.41 20.60 -11.09
N ALA A 452 5.58 21.49 -10.52
CA ALA A 452 5.12 21.39 -9.13
C ALA A 452 3.73 20.75 -8.99
N VAL A 453 2.92 20.76 -10.05
CA VAL A 453 1.60 20.13 -10.14
C VAL A 453 1.51 19.36 -11.44
N ASP A 454 1.08 18.11 -11.39
CA ASP A 454 0.88 17.25 -12.57
C ASP A 454 -0.54 16.67 -12.66
N CYS A 455 -0.78 15.87 -13.71
CA CYS A 455 -2.08 15.25 -13.96
C CYS A 455 -2.59 14.41 -12.78
N LEU A 456 -1.70 13.71 -12.09
CA LEU A 456 -2.04 12.80 -10.99
C LEU A 456 -2.52 13.59 -9.77
N ASP A 457 -1.97 14.77 -9.51
CA ASP A 457 -2.34 15.56 -8.33
C ASP A 457 -3.83 15.97 -8.32
N CYS A 458 -4.42 16.21 -9.50
CA CYS A 458 -5.83 16.58 -9.63
C CYS A 458 -6.73 15.38 -9.96
N HIS A 459 -6.30 14.49 -10.85
CA HIS A 459 -7.14 13.39 -11.35
C HIS A 459 -7.04 12.11 -10.51
N MET A 460 -6.02 12.00 -9.67
CA MET A 460 -5.78 10.91 -8.71
C MET A 460 -5.39 11.51 -7.34
N PRO A 461 -6.24 12.37 -6.75
CA PRO A 461 -5.87 13.12 -5.54
C PRO A 461 -5.54 12.18 -4.37
N ARG A 462 -4.72 12.68 -3.43
CA ARG A 462 -4.29 11.92 -2.25
C ARG A 462 -5.38 11.87 -1.19
N ILE A 463 -6.44 11.13 -1.49
CA ILE A 463 -7.64 10.99 -0.65
C ILE A 463 -7.85 9.56 -0.14
N THR A 464 -6.80 8.74 -0.19
CA THR A 464 -6.82 7.35 0.27
C THR A 464 -5.85 7.20 1.43
N TYR A 465 -6.28 6.65 2.56
CA TYR A 465 -5.40 6.32 3.67
C TYR A 465 -4.87 4.90 3.52
N GLY A 466 -3.56 4.72 3.73
CA GLY A 466 -2.98 3.38 3.79
C GLY A 466 -1.54 3.42 4.26
N LEU A 467 -1.12 2.40 5.01
CA LEU A 467 0.27 2.21 5.43
C LEU A 467 0.91 3.46 6.08
N LEU A 468 0.16 4.18 6.93
CA LEU A 468 0.60 5.44 7.54
C LEU A 468 0.94 6.54 6.52
N GLU A 469 0.26 6.59 5.37
CA GLU A 469 0.47 7.58 4.31
C GLU A 469 -0.85 8.04 3.65
N GLY A 470 -0.87 9.28 3.16
CA GLY A 470 -1.90 9.76 2.22
C GLY A 470 -1.55 9.31 0.80
N MET A 471 -2.27 8.32 0.29
CA MET A 471 -2.04 7.69 -1.01
C MET A 471 -2.94 8.30 -2.08
N VAL A 472 -2.46 8.27 -3.33
CA VAL A 472 -3.26 8.62 -4.51
C VAL A 472 -4.41 7.65 -4.67
N THR A 473 -5.61 8.16 -4.96
CA THR A 473 -6.72 7.30 -5.37
C THR A 473 -6.43 6.70 -6.74
N HIS A 474 -6.80 5.44 -6.94
CA HIS A 474 -6.76 4.81 -8.26
C HIS A 474 -8.04 5.02 -9.06
N ARG A 475 -9.01 5.77 -8.52
CA ARG A 475 -10.13 6.30 -9.30
C ARG A 475 -9.67 7.55 -10.06
N ILE A 476 -9.37 7.36 -11.34
CA ILE A 476 -9.01 8.45 -12.24
C ILE A 476 -10.29 9.16 -12.66
N SER A 477 -10.45 10.41 -12.25
CA SER A 477 -11.67 11.19 -12.55
C SER A 477 -11.36 12.67 -12.75
N SER A 478 -12.25 13.42 -13.40
CA SER A 478 -12.17 14.88 -13.39
C SER A 478 -12.67 15.41 -12.04
N PRO A 479 -11.90 16.25 -11.33
CA PRO A 479 -12.35 16.82 -10.06
C PRO A 479 -13.55 17.74 -10.27
N ASP A 480 -14.48 17.74 -9.31
CA ASP A 480 -15.67 18.60 -9.33
C ASP A 480 -16.04 19.07 -7.91
N PRO A 481 -15.32 20.06 -7.34
CA PRO A 481 -15.58 20.59 -6.01
C PRO A 481 -16.98 21.23 -5.90
N ALA A 482 -17.58 21.68 -7.00
CA ALA A 482 -18.95 22.21 -7.00
C ALA A 482 -19.98 21.14 -6.62
N ALA A 483 -19.79 19.89 -7.06
CA ALA A 483 -20.65 18.76 -6.69
C ALA A 483 -20.52 18.35 -5.21
N LEU A 484 -19.50 18.87 -4.51
CA LEU A 484 -19.23 18.60 -3.10
C LEU A 484 -19.58 19.78 -2.18
N LEU A 485 -20.17 20.88 -2.71
CA LEU A 485 -20.62 21.99 -1.87
C LEU A 485 -21.69 21.53 -0.87
N GLY A 486 -21.58 22.00 0.37
CA GLY A 486 -22.49 21.63 1.46
C GLY A 486 -22.18 20.30 2.14
N ARG A 487 -21.18 19.55 1.65
CA ARG A 487 -20.75 18.28 2.24
C ARG A 487 -19.49 18.44 3.09
N ALA A 488 -19.42 17.72 4.20
CA ALA A 488 -18.23 17.67 5.08
C ALA A 488 -17.60 16.27 5.17
N ASP A 489 -18.12 15.30 4.43
CA ASP A 489 -17.87 13.85 4.59
C ASP A 489 -16.88 13.29 3.55
N GLN A 490 -16.16 14.17 2.84
CA GLN A 490 -15.17 13.80 1.83
C GLN A 490 -14.25 14.98 1.48
N PRO A 491 -12.93 14.78 1.31
CA PRO A 491 -12.01 15.78 0.76
C PRO A 491 -12.12 15.92 -0.77
N ASP A 492 -11.73 17.08 -1.32
CA ASP A 492 -11.67 17.33 -2.77
C ASP A 492 -10.22 17.57 -3.26
N ALA A 493 -9.97 17.37 -4.56
CA ALA A 493 -8.62 17.46 -5.11
C ALA A 493 -7.94 18.84 -4.92
N CYS A 494 -8.73 19.92 -4.90
CA CYS A 494 -8.21 21.27 -4.88
C CYS A 494 -7.74 21.65 -3.48
N THR A 495 -8.57 21.41 -2.46
CA THR A 495 -8.27 21.80 -1.08
C THR A 495 -7.15 20.97 -0.45
N GLN A 496 -6.85 19.77 -0.98
CA GLN A 496 -5.69 18.96 -0.57
C GLN A 496 -4.32 19.55 -0.95
N CYS A 497 -4.28 20.63 -1.74
CA CYS A 497 -3.10 21.47 -1.95
C CYS A 497 -3.40 22.92 -1.54
N HIS A 498 -4.61 23.41 -1.84
CA HIS A 498 -5.06 24.73 -1.44
C HIS A 498 -5.58 24.77 -0.01
N VAL A 499 -4.71 24.44 0.94
CA VAL A 499 -5.06 24.20 2.35
C VAL A 499 -5.52 25.46 3.10
N ASP A 500 -5.35 26.64 2.50
CA ASP A 500 -5.82 27.94 2.99
C ASP A 500 -7.14 28.39 2.33
N ARG A 501 -7.81 27.52 1.57
CA ARG A 501 -9.03 27.85 0.82
C ARG A 501 -10.24 27.00 1.20
N SER A 502 -11.42 27.55 0.90
CA SER A 502 -12.70 26.85 0.99
C SER A 502 -12.97 26.04 -0.28
N ARG A 503 -13.92 25.12 -0.21
CA ARG A 503 -14.43 24.39 -1.37
C ARG A 503 -15.22 25.30 -2.30
N ALA A 504 -15.92 26.30 -1.75
CA ALA A 504 -16.58 27.35 -2.54
C ALA A 504 -15.58 28.07 -3.46
N TRP A 505 -14.41 28.45 -2.93
CA TRP A 505 -13.34 29.03 -3.73
C TRP A 505 -12.86 28.09 -4.84
N ALA A 506 -12.72 26.79 -4.55
CA ALA A 506 -12.30 25.81 -5.55
C ALA A 506 -13.33 25.68 -6.68
N ALA A 507 -14.62 25.62 -6.34
CA ALA A 507 -15.72 25.58 -7.30
C ALA A 507 -15.77 26.82 -8.19
N GLU A 508 -15.67 28.01 -7.60
CA GLU A 508 -15.61 29.28 -8.32
C GLU A 508 -14.37 29.39 -9.23
N SER A 509 -13.22 28.90 -8.75
CA SER A 509 -11.97 28.90 -9.52
C SER A 509 -12.05 27.99 -10.75
N MET A 510 -12.63 26.80 -10.61
CA MET A 510 -12.85 25.90 -11.74
C MET A 510 -13.77 26.53 -12.79
N ALA A 511 -14.87 27.16 -12.37
CA ALA A 511 -15.78 27.87 -13.26
C ALA A 511 -15.09 29.05 -13.97
N ALA A 512 -14.31 29.85 -13.23
CA ALA A 512 -13.57 30.99 -13.79
C ALA A 512 -12.49 30.59 -14.81
N LEU A 513 -11.89 29.41 -14.63
CA LEU A 513 -10.93 28.82 -15.56
C LEU A 513 -11.59 28.13 -16.78
N ASN A 514 -12.94 28.15 -16.87
CA ASN A 514 -13.73 27.45 -17.88
C ASN A 514 -13.43 25.94 -17.92
N LEU A 515 -13.12 25.35 -16.76
CA LEU A 515 -12.98 23.90 -16.62
C LEU A 515 -14.36 23.27 -16.47
N ARG A 516 -14.48 21.99 -16.84
CA ARG A 516 -15.72 21.24 -16.64
C ARG A 516 -16.01 21.12 -15.14
N SER A 517 -17.15 21.64 -14.71
CA SER A 517 -17.65 21.51 -13.33
C SER A 517 -19.18 21.44 -13.31
N SER A 518 -19.74 20.99 -12.20
CA SER A 518 -21.15 21.19 -11.90
C SER A 518 -21.46 22.70 -11.73
N PRO A 519 -22.74 23.12 -11.85
CA PRO A 519 -23.13 24.49 -11.55
C PRO A 519 -22.77 24.88 -10.11
N VAL A 520 -22.16 26.05 -9.95
CA VAL A 520 -21.79 26.56 -8.63
C VAL A 520 -23.00 27.22 -7.98
N ASP A 521 -23.44 26.71 -6.83
CA ASP A 521 -24.41 27.35 -5.94
C ASP A 521 -23.71 27.76 -4.63
N PRO A 522 -23.28 29.02 -4.49
CA PRO A 522 -22.61 29.49 -3.28
C PRO A 522 -23.49 29.41 -2.01
N SER A 523 -24.82 29.34 -2.16
CA SER A 523 -25.73 29.21 -1.02
C SER A 523 -25.71 27.80 -0.40
N ALA A 524 -25.23 26.81 -1.16
CA ALA A 524 -25.01 25.45 -0.67
C ALA A 524 -23.72 25.31 0.16
N ALA A 525 -22.82 26.30 0.13
CA ALA A 525 -21.58 26.24 0.90
C ALA A 525 -21.84 26.24 2.42
N GLN A 526 -21.06 25.44 3.15
CA GLN A 526 -21.13 25.39 4.61
C GLN A 526 -20.78 26.75 5.22
N ALA A 527 -21.47 27.13 6.30
CA ALA A 527 -21.27 28.44 6.92
C ALA A 527 -19.86 28.57 7.54
N GLU A 528 -19.36 27.44 8.06
CA GLU A 528 -18.06 27.24 8.67
C GLU A 528 -16.92 27.52 7.68
N GLU A 529 -17.13 27.24 6.38
CA GLU A 529 -16.14 27.52 5.32
C GLU A 529 -15.97 29.01 4.99
N ARG A 530 -16.79 29.88 5.61
CA ARG A 530 -16.57 31.34 5.58
C ARG A 530 -15.59 31.79 6.66
N VAL A 531 -15.35 30.95 7.65
CA VAL A 531 -14.52 31.23 8.84
C VAL A 531 -13.17 30.53 8.75
N ALA A 532 -13.13 29.29 8.24
CA ALA A 532 -11.92 28.50 8.08
C ALA A 532 -11.84 27.81 6.72
N SER A 533 -10.62 27.39 6.35
CA SER A 533 -10.39 26.57 5.15
C SER A 533 -10.97 25.17 5.30
N ARG A 534 -11.23 24.49 4.19
CA ARG A 534 -11.76 23.11 4.18
C ARG A 534 -10.86 22.15 4.97
N VAL A 535 -9.54 22.28 4.81
CA VAL A 535 -8.56 21.42 5.48
C VAL A 535 -8.51 21.64 6.98
N VAL A 536 -8.68 22.88 7.45
CA VAL A 536 -8.78 23.17 8.90
C VAL A 536 -10.06 22.54 9.47
N LEU A 537 -11.19 22.67 8.78
CA LEU A 537 -12.44 22.03 9.20
C LEU A 537 -12.34 20.50 9.22
N ASP A 538 -11.68 19.90 8.22
CA ASP A 538 -11.44 18.45 8.16
C ASP A 538 -10.50 17.98 9.29
N LEU A 539 -9.45 18.75 9.62
CA LEU A 539 -8.52 18.42 10.70
C LEU A 539 -9.19 18.47 12.08
N ILE A 540 -10.12 19.41 12.28
CA ILE A 540 -10.76 19.61 13.59
C ILE A 540 -12.03 18.77 13.72
N GLY A 541 -12.90 18.68 12.72
CA GLY A 541 -14.20 18.01 12.84
C GLY A 541 -14.41 16.80 11.93
N GLY A 542 -13.46 16.52 11.04
CA GLY A 542 -13.55 15.37 10.14
C GLY A 542 -13.41 14.05 10.88
N ASP A 543 -13.80 12.98 10.18
CA ASP A 543 -13.54 11.63 10.67
C ASP A 543 -12.01 11.34 10.76
N PRO A 544 -11.58 10.27 11.45
CA PRO A 544 -10.16 9.96 11.60
C PRO A 544 -9.37 9.88 10.29
N ILE A 545 -9.95 9.38 9.18
CA ILE A 545 -9.28 9.35 7.88
C ILE A 545 -9.14 10.78 7.34
N GLN A 546 -10.20 11.58 7.38
CA GLN A 546 -10.17 12.99 6.96
C GLN A 546 -9.12 13.77 7.74
N ARG A 547 -9.02 13.58 9.06
CA ARG A 547 -8.02 14.23 9.92
C ARG A 547 -6.59 13.83 9.55
N ASN A 548 -6.34 12.54 9.32
CA ASN A 548 -5.05 12.05 8.82
C ASN A 548 -4.69 12.71 7.47
N LEU A 549 -5.64 12.76 6.53
CA LEU A 549 -5.42 13.35 5.20
C LEU A 549 -5.27 14.88 5.25
N ALA A 550 -5.98 15.56 6.13
CA ALA A 550 -5.83 17.00 6.36
C ALA A 550 -4.45 17.35 6.91
N ALA A 551 -3.98 16.61 7.94
CA ALA A 551 -2.62 16.75 8.46
C ALA A 551 -1.57 16.42 7.39
N HIS A 552 -1.81 15.39 6.57
CA HIS A 552 -0.97 15.09 5.40
C HIS A 552 -0.91 16.28 4.43
N ALA A 553 -2.06 16.83 4.03
CA ALA A 553 -2.17 17.94 3.09
C ALA A 553 -1.44 19.19 3.57
N LEU A 554 -1.56 19.56 4.86
CA LEU A 554 -0.87 20.70 5.46
C LEU A 554 0.66 20.58 5.36
N ALA A 555 1.18 19.36 5.44
CA ALA A 555 2.62 19.09 5.38
C ALA A 555 3.16 18.93 3.95
N ARG A 556 2.29 18.88 2.93
CA ARG A 556 2.73 18.66 1.55
C ARG A 556 3.49 19.87 1.00
N PRO A 557 4.57 19.65 0.24
CA PRO A 557 5.21 20.68 -0.58
C PRO A 557 4.25 21.17 -1.62
N GLY A 558 4.36 22.45 -1.94
CA GLY A 558 3.44 23.10 -2.86
C GLY A 558 2.05 23.35 -2.26
N ALA A 559 1.75 22.89 -1.04
CA ALA A 559 0.54 23.31 -0.34
C ALA A 559 0.59 24.83 -0.09
N THR A 560 -0.50 25.53 -0.37
CA THR A 560 -0.59 26.99 -0.19
C THR A 560 -0.77 27.37 1.29
N GLY A 561 -0.98 28.66 1.57
CA GLY A 561 -0.92 29.20 2.93
C GLY A 561 0.50 29.49 3.40
N SER A 562 0.63 30.35 4.41
CA SER A 562 1.94 30.67 4.97
C SER A 562 2.48 29.47 5.76
N LEU A 563 3.81 29.30 5.77
CA LEU A 563 4.46 28.24 6.55
C LEU A 563 4.04 28.30 8.03
N GLU A 564 3.98 29.51 8.59
CA GLU A 564 3.53 29.75 9.96
C GLU A 564 2.09 29.29 10.22
N ALA A 565 1.15 29.65 9.35
CA ALA A 565 -0.24 29.22 9.50
C ALA A 565 -0.36 27.69 9.43
N ARG A 566 0.31 27.04 8.47
CA ARG A 566 0.29 25.58 8.35
C ARG A 566 0.88 24.90 9.59
N MET A 567 1.97 25.43 10.15
CA MET A 567 2.56 24.90 11.40
C MET A 567 1.59 25.03 12.57
N ALA A 568 0.94 26.18 12.74
CA ALA A 568 -0.06 26.39 13.79
C ALA A 568 -1.28 25.47 13.61
N TRP A 569 -1.76 25.29 12.37
CA TRP A 569 -2.92 24.45 12.09
C TRP A 569 -2.64 22.96 12.30
N ILE A 570 -1.52 22.45 11.81
CA ILE A 570 -1.21 21.02 11.93
C ILE A 570 -0.97 20.61 13.40
N ALA A 571 -0.54 21.54 14.25
CA ALA A 571 -0.30 21.29 15.66
C ALA A 571 -1.57 20.86 16.42
N GLU A 572 -2.77 21.21 15.94
CA GLU A 572 -4.03 20.72 16.52
C GLU A 572 -4.15 19.20 16.50
N GLY A 573 -3.59 18.55 15.48
CA GLY A 573 -3.61 17.09 15.38
C GLY A 573 -2.71 16.39 16.41
N LEU A 574 -1.87 17.10 17.17
CA LEU A 574 -1.02 16.49 18.22
C LEU A 574 -1.82 16.06 19.44
N GLU A 575 -2.97 16.68 19.71
CA GLU A 575 -3.88 16.36 20.82
C GLU A 575 -4.93 15.33 20.46
N ASP A 576 -4.94 14.86 19.22
CA ASP A 576 -5.93 13.93 18.72
C ASP A 576 -5.98 12.64 19.54
N GLU A 577 -7.16 12.04 19.72
CA GLU A 577 -7.35 10.75 20.40
C GLU A 577 -6.81 9.56 19.56
N TYR A 578 -6.69 9.72 18.24
CA TYR A 578 -6.17 8.71 17.33
C TYR A 578 -4.65 8.86 17.21
N PRO A 579 -3.84 7.84 17.57
CA PRO A 579 -2.40 7.92 17.42
C PRO A 579 -1.94 8.09 15.96
N SER A 580 -2.75 7.65 14.99
CA SER A 580 -2.49 7.88 13.57
C SER A 580 -2.53 9.37 13.22
N VAL A 581 -3.53 10.12 13.67
CA VAL A 581 -3.61 11.57 13.42
C VAL A 581 -2.43 12.29 14.07
N ARG A 582 -2.11 11.95 15.32
CA ARG A 582 -0.92 12.49 16.01
C ARG A 582 0.37 12.20 15.27
N TRP A 583 0.51 10.99 14.71
CA TRP A 583 1.64 10.63 13.86
C TRP A 583 1.74 11.54 12.63
N PHE A 584 0.65 11.74 11.90
CA PHE A 584 0.62 12.63 10.73
C PHE A 584 0.89 14.09 11.09
N ALA A 585 0.34 14.55 12.20
CA ALA A 585 0.56 15.90 12.71
C ALA A 585 2.02 16.12 13.11
N TRP A 586 2.59 15.20 13.90
CA TRP A 586 3.98 15.26 14.35
C TRP A 586 4.98 15.22 13.19
N ARG A 587 4.86 14.23 12.29
CA ARG A 587 5.77 14.11 11.15
C ARG A 587 5.65 15.31 10.21
N GLY A 588 4.42 15.80 10.04
CA GLY A 588 4.12 16.92 9.16
C GLY A 588 4.66 18.22 9.72
N LEU A 589 4.44 18.48 11.01
CA LEU A 589 4.98 19.63 11.71
C LEU A 589 6.51 19.62 11.69
N ARG A 590 7.15 18.46 11.95
CA ARG A 590 8.62 18.33 11.82
C ARG A 590 9.09 18.73 10.42
N SER A 591 8.44 18.23 9.37
CA SER A 591 8.73 18.57 7.97
C SER A 591 8.52 20.06 7.64
N LEU A 592 7.54 20.71 8.26
CA LEU A 592 7.29 22.16 8.09
C LEU A 592 8.34 23.00 8.83
N VAL A 593 8.68 22.63 10.06
CA VAL A 593 9.73 23.29 10.87
C VAL A 593 11.08 23.23 10.16
N GLU A 594 11.38 22.11 9.49
CA GLU A 594 12.61 21.97 8.71
C GLU A 594 12.70 22.95 7.52
N GLN A 595 11.59 23.51 7.05
CA GLN A 595 11.53 24.50 5.96
C GLN A 595 11.77 25.95 6.42
N LEU A 596 11.88 26.22 7.72
CA LEU A 596 12.18 27.56 8.23
C LEU A 596 13.55 28.04 7.74
N ASP A 597 13.64 29.33 7.41
CA ASP A 597 14.84 29.95 6.84
C ASP A 597 15.95 30.03 7.90
N VAL A 598 16.98 29.21 7.74
CA VAL A 598 18.13 29.17 8.67
C VAL A 598 19.10 30.33 8.49
N GLU A 599 18.93 31.18 7.46
CA GLU A 599 19.74 32.39 7.30
C GLU A 599 19.28 33.54 8.22
N GLN A 600 18.05 33.47 8.72
CA GLN A 600 17.49 34.43 9.67
C GLN A 600 17.62 33.89 11.10
N VAL A 601 18.38 34.58 11.95
CA VAL A 601 18.68 34.14 13.33
C VAL A 601 17.41 33.82 14.13
N GLU A 602 16.38 34.66 14.05
CA GLU A 602 15.11 34.43 14.76
C GLU A 602 14.40 33.14 14.30
N GLN A 603 14.41 32.87 12.98
CA GLN A 603 13.83 31.64 12.43
C GLN A 603 14.70 30.41 12.74
N GLN A 604 16.02 30.57 12.76
CA GLN A 604 16.95 29.52 13.15
C GLN A 604 16.74 29.10 14.62
N ASP A 605 16.60 30.06 15.52
CA ASP A 605 16.34 29.81 16.95
C ASP A 605 14.97 29.16 17.15
N ARG A 606 13.93 29.68 16.48
CA ARG A 606 12.58 29.10 16.51
C ARG A 606 12.57 27.66 15.98
N ARG A 607 13.29 27.40 14.88
CA ARG A 607 13.47 26.06 14.31
C ARG A 607 14.13 25.12 15.31
N ALA A 608 15.23 25.54 15.94
CA ALA A 608 15.93 24.72 16.92
C ALA A 608 15.04 24.37 18.12
N ALA A 609 14.32 25.37 18.67
CA ALA A 609 13.41 25.16 19.80
C ALA A 609 12.25 24.21 19.44
N LEU A 610 11.62 24.38 18.28
CA LEU A 610 10.53 23.51 17.84
C LEU A 610 11.01 22.08 17.60
N LEU A 611 12.19 21.88 16.99
CA LEU A 611 12.73 20.53 16.77
C LEU A 611 13.11 19.83 18.08
N ASP A 612 13.60 20.57 19.08
CA ASP A 612 13.91 20.02 20.41
C ASP A 612 12.66 19.52 21.13
N GLU A 613 11.57 20.29 21.08
CA GLU A 613 10.28 19.88 21.66
C GLU A 613 9.68 18.69 20.90
N LEU A 614 9.70 18.72 19.56
CA LEU A 614 9.16 17.63 18.73
C LEU A 614 9.98 16.34 18.85
N GLN A 615 11.28 16.42 19.14
CA GLN A 615 12.10 15.25 19.41
C GLN A 615 11.66 14.52 20.70
N GLN A 616 11.12 15.25 21.67
CA GLN A 616 10.62 14.70 22.93
C GLN A 616 9.18 14.18 22.81
N PHE A 617 8.44 14.59 21.78
CA PHE A 617 7.05 14.17 21.57
C PHE A 617 6.95 12.71 21.12
N ASP A 618 6.31 11.89 21.94
CA ASP A 618 5.89 10.54 21.54
C ASP A 618 4.39 10.50 21.23
N TYR A 619 4.03 10.27 19.96
CA TYR A 619 2.64 10.17 19.52
C TYR A 619 1.90 8.94 20.06
N LEU A 620 2.59 7.95 20.65
CA LEU A 620 2.00 6.83 21.40
C LEU A 620 2.16 6.97 22.92
N GLY A 621 2.82 8.04 23.38
CA GLY A 621 3.13 8.23 24.79
C GLY A 621 1.91 8.63 25.64
N PRO A 622 2.07 8.60 26.97
CA PRO A 622 1.03 8.98 27.93
C PRO A 622 0.50 10.39 27.67
N ILE A 623 -0.81 10.60 27.91
CA ILE A 623 -1.49 11.86 27.64
C ILE A 623 -0.84 13.05 28.37
N ASP A 624 -0.49 12.90 29.65
CA ASP A 624 0.09 13.98 30.46
C ASP A 624 1.42 14.46 29.88
N ALA A 625 2.30 13.54 29.49
CA ALA A 625 3.58 13.85 28.87
C ALA A 625 3.41 14.55 27.52
N ARG A 626 2.41 14.12 26.72
CA ARG A 626 2.08 14.76 25.45
C ARG A 626 1.57 16.18 25.64
N VAL A 627 0.64 16.41 26.57
CA VAL A 627 0.02 17.72 26.83
C VAL A 627 1.06 18.77 27.22
N GLU A 628 2.04 18.41 28.04
CA GLU A 628 3.12 19.34 28.41
C GLU A 628 3.93 19.80 27.19
N ILE A 629 4.31 18.87 26.32
CA ILE A 629 5.09 19.16 25.12
C ILE A 629 4.24 20.00 24.14
N ILE A 630 2.98 19.62 23.94
CA ILE A 630 2.06 20.34 23.05
C ILE A 630 1.86 21.79 23.52
N THR A 631 1.75 22.00 24.83
CA THR A 631 1.64 23.36 25.40
C THR A 631 2.86 24.21 25.05
N ARG A 632 4.08 23.65 25.15
CA ARG A 632 5.31 24.36 24.77
C ARG A 632 5.42 24.59 23.27
N VAL A 633 5.05 23.61 22.45
CA VAL A 633 4.98 23.73 20.98
C VAL A 633 4.01 24.86 20.58
N ARG A 634 2.80 24.90 21.15
CA ARG A 634 1.82 25.97 20.87
C ARG A 634 2.32 27.34 21.30
N ALA A 635 3.04 27.44 22.44
CA ALA A 635 3.65 28.69 22.86
C ALA A 635 4.68 29.24 21.84
N LEU A 636 5.37 28.36 21.11
CA LEU A 636 6.32 28.73 20.04
C LEU A 636 5.63 29.02 18.69
N LEU A 637 4.45 28.45 18.44
CA LEU A 637 3.72 28.61 17.18
C LEU A 637 2.76 29.81 17.17
N GLY A 638 2.22 30.18 18.33
CA GLY A 638 1.17 31.20 18.45
C GLY A 638 -0.24 30.58 18.45
N PRO A 639 -1.30 31.39 18.26
CA PRO A 639 -2.66 30.90 18.32
C PRO A 639 -2.94 29.86 17.23
N GLY A 640 -3.66 28.80 17.61
CA GLY A 640 -4.14 27.77 16.69
C GLY A 640 -5.22 28.28 15.73
N PRO A 641 -5.67 27.44 14.78
CA PRO A 641 -6.81 27.75 13.93
C PRO A 641 -8.05 27.99 14.79
N LEU A 642 -8.95 28.87 14.34
CA LEU A 642 -10.19 29.19 15.04
C LEU A 642 -10.02 29.72 16.48
N ALA A 643 -8.84 30.24 16.85
CA ALA A 643 -8.63 30.85 18.18
C ALA A 643 -9.61 32.01 18.47
N ASP A 644 -10.03 32.74 17.44
CA ASP A 644 -11.04 33.80 17.53
C ASP A 644 -12.49 33.28 17.46
N HIS A 645 -12.68 31.96 17.29
CA HIS A 645 -13.96 31.26 17.13
C HIS A 645 -14.05 29.97 17.98
N PRO A 646 -13.88 30.06 19.32
CA PRO A 646 -13.79 28.88 20.20
C PRO A 646 -15.07 28.02 20.19
N GLU A 647 -16.25 28.63 20.06
CA GLU A 647 -17.52 27.89 19.98
C GLU A 647 -17.59 26.96 18.76
N LEU A 648 -17.07 27.42 17.61
CA LEU A 648 -17.00 26.60 16.41
C LEU A 648 -15.98 25.48 16.57
N HIS A 649 -14.83 25.76 17.19
CA HIS A 649 -13.83 24.74 17.48
C HIS A 649 -14.40 23.62 18.39
N GLU A 650 -15.08 24.00 19.48
CA GLU A 650 -15.73 23.06 20.39
C GLU A 650 -16.82 22.24 19.69
N GLN A 651 -17.65 22.88 18.86
CA GLN A 651 -18.66 22.19 18.06
C GLN A 651 -18.03 21.13 17.14
N LEU A 652 -17.02 21.51 16.36
CA LEU A 652 -16.33 20.58 15.45
C LEU A 652 -15.68 19.42 16.20
N ALA A 653 -15.05 19.69 17.35
CA ALA A 653 -14.46 18.65 18.19
C ALA A 653 -15.52 17.69 18.77
N ALA A 654 -16.70 18.20 19.13
CA ALA A 654 -17.81 17.38 19.62
C ALA A 654 -18.40 16.49 18.51
N ASP A 655 -18.47 16.98 17.28
CA ASP A 655 -19.02 16.23 16.14
C ASP A 655 -18.19 14.98 15.77
N ARG A 656 -16.89 14.93 16.14
CA ARG A 656 -16.00 13.76 15.93
C ARG A 656 -16.61 12.46 16.44
N TRP A 657 -17.25 12.51 17.61
CA TRP A 657 -17.74 11.34 18.35
C TRP A 657 -18.96 10.66 17.71
N ALA A 658 -19.58 11.30 16.72
CA ALA A 658 -20.71 10.74 15.99
C ALA A 658 -20.30 9.84 14.81
N LEU A 659 -19.02 9.81 14.43
CA LEU A 659 -18.49 9.11 13.27
C LEU A 659 -17.73 7.84 13.70
N ALA A 660 -18.45 6.75 13.97
CA ALA A 660 -17.83 5.46 14.19
C ALA A 660 -17.25 4.92 12.87
N ILE A 661 -15.93 4.76 12.79
CA ILE A 661 -15.27 4.14 11.65
C ILE A 661 -14.38 3.01 12.16
N TRP A 662 -14.72 1.81 11.72
CA TRP A 662 -13.93 0.62 11.97
C TRP A 662 -13.15 0.29 10.69
N ILE A 663 -11.82 0.47 10.72
CA ILE A 663 -10.93 0.18 9.59
C ILE A 663 -10.16 -1.08 9.94
N GLY A 664 -10.69 -2.21 9.52
CA GLY A 664 -10.11 -3.50 9.84
C GLY A 664 -10.94 -4.68 9.34
N GLU A 665 -10.41 -5.86 9.65
CA GLU A 665 -10.99 -7.17 9.36
C GLU A 665 -12.32 -7.42 10.08
#